data_AF-A0AAD8AJ95-F1
#
_entry.id   AF-A0AAD8AJ95-F1
#
_cell.length_a   1.000
_cell.length_b   1.000
_cell.length_c   1.000
_cell.angle_alpha   90.00
_cell.angle_beta   90.00
_cell.angle_gamma   90.00
#
_symmetry.space_group_name_H-M   'P 1'
#
loop_
_entity.id
_entity.type
_entity.pdbx_description
1 polymer ?
#
loop_
_entity_poly.entity_id
_entity_poly.type
_entity_poly.pdbx_seq_one_letter_code
_entity_poly.pdbx_strand_id
1 'polypeptide(L)'
;EILTFVNYFSPCIENAETKEEEKFLPTDPRILMSMENINSIPLVIGYTSQEGMVHLKGLQLYPHLKLKLFSEAEYIIPYTINLKNGTPESEELASNIKEFYFGDKPVSQETLPQLVDIYSDAFFIHGIRKTAHIHCYSSDSPVYLYQFSFDEGLELVKKLLSGHRLPGVCHAGELPYLFKGFYIEEERLHPDTDHTKMKVTMVKLWTNFAKTGIPTPNGHEDIGVTWEPLSKREQSYLDINLTPSMKMDKERYEFWDDILNEGSHVYFQVTSHHLIDNWTLCINRLSAFFKIEILMPSVALDHEILYFATNVTVAEGSLRGKKVQSSINDVKYYSFQGIPYAKPPTGPLRFKAPQPVDPWEGVRDALSEGSVAPQFDDVIDNVYKGEEDCLYLNVYTPKVPSGDEDDLKSVMVWIHGGGFCMGSGNIRICGPEYLMNEDVVLVTFNYRLGALGFLSTQDSETSSNNGLKDQVMVLKWVQQNIAQFGGNPKNVTIFGVSAGAGSVHFHLFSPLSKGLFHRAIAMSGVVLNPWALVQNPRDRAFRLGETLGCKTTDSKKLVEFLRTVPAMKLVDNVEKAQTPQEKASHLLFFAPTLENGTSNEEEIFLHDTPINLIMNGKFHKVPFITGVTSHEGMLLFKAIHSNPTLLNDMNNNYEFLIPSTLNLKKGSSKSEEVAQKIKKFYFGNKSVGIDTLDALINFFSDIFFIVGLKKTVEIHVKKSDMPLYLYQFSYDEKLGMIEKYLGTSVPGVCHGAEIAFIFKGFFVSEDKLNPNSPYMKTVSKVVKLWANFAKFGNPTPTQDPLLNVIWNPITENEMNYLDINNELTMKKDLAKERTAFWEELEMTLRQCV
;
A
#
# COMPACT_ATOMS: atom_id res chain seq x y z
N GLU A 1 -24.59 -17.97 -18.37
CA GLU A 1 -23.92 -17.96 -17.04
C GLU A 1 -22.46 -17.48 -17.03
N ILE A 2 -21.64 -17.67 -18.08
CA ILE A 2 -20.20 -17.31 -18.04
C ILE A 2 -19.95 -15.80 -18.23
N LEU A 3 -20.89 -15.05 -18.80
CA LEU A 3 -20.73 -13.63 -19.15
C LEU A 3 -21.12 -12.63 -18.05
N THR A 4 -21.69 -13.05 -16.92
CA THR A 4 -22.41 -12.13 -16.02
C THR A 4 -22.14 -12.30 -14.52
N PHE A 5 -22.23 -11.15 -13.82
CA PHE A 5 -21.99 -10.92 -12.39
C PHE A 5 -23.15 -11.38 -11.50
N VAL A 6 -23.56 -12.64 -11.58
CA VAL A 6 -24.62 -13.15 -10.69
C VAL A 6 -24.05 -13.33 -9.29
N ASN A 7 -24.45 -12.48 -8.35
CA ASN A 7 -24.13 -12.63 -6.94
C ASN A 7 -25.07 -13.66 -6.31
N TYR A 8 -24.52 -14.80 -5.88
CA TYR A 8 -25.29 -15.89 -5.28
C TYR A 8 -25.86 -15.52 -3.90
N PHE A 9 -25.39 -14.42 -3.30
CA PHE A 9 -25.97 -13.80 -2.10
C PHE A 9 -26.49 -12.41 -2.47
N SER A 10 -27.80 -12.34 -2.76
CA SER A 10 -28.51 -11.11 -3.11
C SER A 10 -29.67 -10.88 -2.15
N PRO A 11 -30.23 -9.64 -2.06
CA PRO A 11 -31.46 -9.41 -1.30
C PRO A 11 -32.54 -10.43 -1.69
N CYS A 12 -33.17 -11.05 -0.71
CA CYS A 12 -34.19 -12.07 -0.90
C CYS A 12 -35.43 -11.74 -0.07
N ILE A 13 -36.58 -12.29 -0.48
CA ILE A 13 -37.81 -12.24 0.31
C ILE A 13 -37.58 -13.02 1.60
N GLU A 14 -37.82 -12.42 2.77
CA GLU A 14 -37.60 -13.12 4.03
C GLU A 14 -38.59 -14.27 4.25
N ASN A 15 -38.11 -15.33 4.90
CA ASN A 15 -38.89 -16.55 5.14
C ASN A 15 -40.18 -16.26 5.91
N ALA A 16 -41.20 -17.10 5.69
CA ALA A 16 -42.50 -17.06 6.37
C ALA A 16 -42.41 -17.18 7.91
N GLU A 17 -41.32 -17.71 8.45
CA GLU A 17 -41.06 -17.81 9.88
C GLU A 17 -40.62 -16.49 10.53
N THR A 18 -40.20 -15.51 9.73
CA THR A 18 -39.91 -14.15 10.19
C THR A 18 -41.24 -13.47 10.53
N LYS A 19 -41.34 -12.80 11.68
CA LYS A 19 -42.56 -12.06 12.01
C LYS A 19 -42.79 -10.97 10.97
N GLU A 20 -44.04 -10.76 10.56
CA GLU A 20 -44.39 -9.83 9.48
C GLU A 20 -43.88 -8.40 9.73
N GLU A 21 -43.90 -7.98 11.00
CA GLU A 21 -43.40 -6.68 11.47
C GLU A 21 -41.87 -6.53 11.47
N GLU A 22 -41.13 -7.64 11.32
CA GLU A 22 -39.67 -7.69 11.29
C GLU A 22 -39.12 -7.90 9.85
N LYS A 23 -39.99 -8.13 8.85
CA LYS A 23 -39.59 -8.31 7.45
C LYS A 23 -39.29 -6.96 6.79
N PHE A 24 -38.13 -6.85 6.17
CA PHE A 24 -37.73 -5.70 5.36
C PHE A 24 -38.27 -5.80 3.93
N LEU A 25 -38.30 -7.00 3.34
CA LEU A 25 -38.89 -7.32 2.03
C LEU A 25 -39.93 -8.45 2.16
N PRO A 26 -41.15 -8.14 2.63
CA PRO A 26 -42.17 -9.16 2.92
C PRO A 26 -42.66 -9.92 1.69
N THR A 27 -42.49 -9.37 0.48
CA THR A 27 -42.80 -10.02 -0.79
C THR A 27 -42.01 -9.39 -1.94
N ASP A 28 -42.21 -9.90 -3.15
CA ASP A 28 -41.57 -9.40 -4.37
C ASP A 28 -41.81 -7.88 -4.52
N PRO A 29 -40.76 -7.07 -4.70
CA PRO A 29 -40.90 -5.63 -4.88
C PRO A 29 -41.86 -5.22 -5.99
N ARG A 30 -42.00 -6.02 -7.05
CA ARG A 30 -42.98 -5.75 -8.13
C ARG A 30 -44.42 -5.84 -7.62
N ILE A 31 -44.67 -6.77 -6.70
CA ILE A 31 -45.97 -6.91 -6.04
C ILE A 31 -46.19 -5.74 -5.08
N LEU A 32 -45.20 -5.39 -4.25
CA LEU A 32 -45.29 -4.24 -3.34
C LEU A 32 -45.58 -2.93 -4.07
N MET A 33 -44.87 -2.67 -5.16
CA MET A 33 -45.07 -1.49 -6.00
C MET A 33 -46.45 -1.48 -6.68
N SER A 34 -47.03 -2.64 -6.99
CA SER A 34 -48.38 -2.75 -7.59
C SER A 34 -49.53 -2.62 -6.57
N MET A 35 -49.27 -2.85 -5.28
CA MET A 35 -50.26 -2.78 -4.21
C MET A 35 -50.33 -1.39 -3.55
N GLU A 36 -49.70 -0.37 -4.14
CA GLU A 36 -49.53 0.98 -3.57
C GLU A 36 -48.87 0.98 -2.16
N ASN A 37 -48.24 -0.13 -1.78
CA ASN A 37 -47.57 -0.29 -0.49
C ASN A 37 -46.11 0.14 -0.58
N ILE A 38 -45.90 1.38 -1.05
CA ILE A 38 -44.59 2.01 -1.18
C ILE A 38 -44.57 3.35 -0.47
N ASN A 39 -43.40 3.73 0.03
CA ASN A 39 -43.23 5.04 0.63
C ASN A 39 -43.39 6.13 -0.43
N SER A 40 -44.37 7.02 -0.24
CA SER A 40 -44.62 8.16 -1.11
C SER A 40 -43.64 9.29 -0.77
N ILE A 41 -42.47 9.28 -1.42
CA ILE A 41 -41.42 10.29 -1.28
C ILE A 41 -40.94 10.77 -2.67
N PRO A 42 -40.51 12.04 -2.82
CA PRO A 42 -39.85 12.48 -4.03
C PRO A 42 -38.66 11.57 -4.36
N LEU A 43 -38.50 11.22 -5.65
CA LEU A 43 -37.46 10.31 -6.11
C LEU A 43 -36.67 10.91 -7.27
N VAL A 44 -35.34 10.84 -7.21
CA VAL A 44 -34.45 10.99 -8.38
C VAL A 44 -33.89 9.61 -8.69
N ILE A 45 -34.00 9.18 -9.94
CA ILE A 45 -33.53 7.87 -10.41
C ILE A 45 -32.96 8.04 -11.82
N GLY A 46 -31.95 7.26 -12.19
CA GLY A 46 -31.40 7.37 -13.54
C GLY A 46 -30.31 6.36 -13.84
N TYR A 47 -29.70 6.55 -15.00
CA TYR A 47 -28.71 5.65 -15.60
C TYR A 47 -27.70 6.45 -16.44
N THR A 48 -26.60 5.82 -16.80
CA THR A 48 -25.61 6.31 -17.75
C THR A 48 -25.97 5.88 -19.17
N SER A 49 -25.52 6.65 -20.17
CA SER A 49 -25.87 6.40 -21.58
C SER A 49 -25.42 5.04 -22.13
N GLN A 50 -24.47 4.35 -21.49
CA GLN A 50 -23.93 3.05 -21.94
C GLN A 50 -23.56 2.12 -20.77
N GLU A 51 -24.53 1.85 -19.91
CA GLU A 51 -24.45 0.93 -18.76
C GLU A 51 -23.79 -0.43 -19.09
N GLY A 52 -24.17 -1.00 -20.24
CA GLY A 52 -23.78 -2.32 -20.70
C GLY A 52 -22.29 -2.50 -20.96
N MET A 53 -21.50 -1.42 -20.97
CA MET A 53 -20.04 -1.51 -21.15
C MET A 53 -19.36 -2.36 -20.08
N VAL A 54 -19.96 -2.48 -18.89
CA VAL A 54 -19.46 -3.32 -17.79
C VAL A 54 -19.31 -4.80 -18.18
N HIS A 55 -20.07 -5.26 -19.19
CA HIS A 55 -20.01 -6.63 -19.68
C HIS A 55 -18.86 -6.89 -20.68
N LEU A 56 -18.22 -5.85 -21.21
CA LEU A 56 -17.14 -5.99 -22.21
C LEU A 56 -15.88 -6.63 -21.64
N LYS A 57 -15.61 -6.44 -20.34
CA LYS A 57 -14.44 -7.05 -19.70
C LYS A 57 -14.53 -8.58 -19.72
N GLY A 58 -15.72 -9.14 -19.56
CA GLY A 58 -15.97 -10.58 -19.68
C GLY A 58 -15.61 -11.12 -21.06
N LEU A 59 -15.99 -10.41 -22.13
CA LEU A 59 -15.66 -10.77 -23.51
C LEU A 59 -14.15 -10.73 -23.80
N GLN A 60 -13.40 -9.85 -23.13
CA GLN A 60 -11.94 -9.79 -23.23
C GLN A 60 -11.28 -10.97 -22.50
N LEU A 61 -11.74 -11.30 -21.29
CA LEU A 61 -11.17 -12.36 -20.46
C LEU A 61 -11.48 -13.76 -20.99
N TYR A 62 -12.58 -13.91 -21.76
CA TYR A 62 -13.03 -15.19 -22.30
C TYR A 62 -13.22 -15.13 -23.82
N PRO A 63 -12.13 -15.16 -24.62
CA PRO A 63 -12.18 -15.04 -26.08
C PRO A 63 -13.07 -16.07 -26.78
N HIS A 64 -13.23 -17.27 -26.21
CA HIS A 64 -14.10 -18.31 -26.74
C HIS A 64 -15.59 -17.94 -26.69
N LEU A 65 -16.02 -17.16 -25.70
CA LEU A 65 -17.40 -16.65 -25.62
C LEU A 65 -17.64 -15.55 -26.64
N LYS A 66 -16.64 -14.69 -26.84
CA LYS A 66 -16.68 -13.69 -27.91
C LYS A 66 -16.82 -14.34 -29.28
N LEU A 67 -16.10 -15.44 -29.53
CA LEU A 67 -16.24 -16.20 -30.76
C LEU A 67 -17.66 -16.77 -30.93
N LYS A 68 -18.21 -17.39 -29.88
CA LYS A 68 -19.59 -17.91 -29.87
C LYS A 68 -20.63 -16.82 -30.11
N LEU A 69 -20.49 -15.68 -29.42
CA LEU A 69 -21.36 -14.52 -29.60
C LEU A 69 -21.34 -13.99 -31.04
N PHE A 70 -20.19 -14.06 -31.71
CA PHE A 70 -20.06 -13.62 -33.10
C PHE A 70 -20.55 -14.67 -34.11
N SER A 71 -20.61 -15.95 -33.73
CA SER A 71 -21.02 -17.04 -34.62
C SER A 71 -22.47 -17.51 -34.42
N GLU A 72 -23.06 -17.30 -33.24
CA GLU A 72 -24.34 -17.89 -32.84
C GLU A 72 -25.28 -16.78 -32.33
N ALA A 73 -26.37 -16.51 -33.06
CA ALA A 73 -27.28 -15.39 -32.78
C ALA A 73 -27.93 -15.48 -31.38
N GLU A 74 -28.21 -16.68 -30.89
CA GLU A 74 -28.86 -16.89 -29.58
C GLU A 74 -28.04 -16.40 -28.38
N TYR A 75 -26.72 -16.21 -28.55
CA TYR A 75 -25.88 -15.69 -27.47
C TYR A 75 -26.07 -14.18 -27.24
N ILE A 76 -26.80 -13.47 -28.10
CA ILE A 76 -27.20 -12.08 -27.85
C ILE A 76 -28.37 -11.98 -26.86
N ILE A 77 -29.11 -13.07 -26.64
CA ILE A 77 -30.24 -13.08 -25.71
C ILE A 77 -29.70 -12.89 -24.28
N PRO A 78 -30.20 -11.90 -23.53
CA PRO A 78 -29.87 -11.74 -22.12
C PRO A 78 -30.21 -13.01 -21.34
N TYR A 79 -29.26 -13.55 -20.58
CA TYR A 79 -29.46 -14.79 -19.80
C TYR A 79 -30.57 -14.70 -18.74
N THR A 80 -31.01 -13.49 -18.38
CA THR A 80 -32.16 -13.24 -17.50
C THR A 80 -33.48 -13.71 -18.13
N ILE A 81 -33.51 -13.83 -19.44
CA ILE A 81 -34.56 -14.48 -20.20
C ILE A 81 -34.18 -15.97 -20.26
N ASN A 82 -34.79 -16.76 -19.38
CA ASN A 82 -34.47 -18.17 -19.17
C ASN A 82 -34.98 -19.05 -20.32
N LEU A 83 -34.36 -18.90 -21.50
CA LEU A 83 -34.61 -19.68 -22.69
C LEU A 83 -33.41 -20.59 -22.97
N LYS A 84 -33.71 -21.81 -23.40
CA LYS A 84 -32.70 -22.78 -23.78
C LYS A 84 -32.32 -22.57 -25.24
N ASN A 85 -31.04 -22.39 -25.53
CA ASN A 85 -30.54 -22.29 -26.90
C ASN A 85 -30.92 -23.51 -27.75
N GLY A 86 -31.18 -23.28 -29.03
CA GLY A 86 -31.59 -24.25 -30.04
C GLY A 86 -33.07 -24.60 -29.99
N THR A 87 -33.93 -23.79 -29.36
CA THR A 87 -35.39 -23.92 -29.48
C THR A 87 -35.95 -22.91 -30.48
N PRO A 88 -37.10 -23.19 -31.12
CA PRO A 88 -37.72 -22.23 -32.04
C PRO A 88 -37.94 -20.85 -31.41
N GLU A 89 -38.29 -20.82 -30.11
CA GLU A 89 -38.52 -19.59 -29.35
C GLU A 89 -37.23 -18.79 -29.11
N SER A 90 -36.10 -19.47 -28.83
CA SER A 90 -34.81 -18.78 -28.70
C SER A 90 -34.27 -18.31 -30.04
N GLU A 91 -34.51 -19.05 -31.13
CA GLU A 91 -34.15 -18.63 -32.48
C GLU A 91 -34.95 -17.41 -32.93
N GLU A 92 -36.27 -17.40 -32.68
CA GLU A 92 -37.16 -16.28 -33.01
C GLU A 92 -36.79 -15.02 -32.22
N LEU A 93 -36.63 -15.13 -30.90
CA LEU A 93 -36.24 -14.00 -30.06
C LEU A 93 -34.86 -13.44 -30.44
N ALA A 94 -33.89 -14.32 -30.71
CA ALA A 94 -32.57 -13.90 -31.18
C ALA A 94 -32.66 -13.18 -32.53
N SER A 95 -33.52 -13.65 -33.43
CA SER A 95 -33.76 -12.98 -34.72
C SER A 95 -34.35 -11.58 -34.52
N ASN A 96 -35.35 -11.44 -33.65
CA ASN A 96 -36.00 -10.16 -33.37
C ASN A 96 -35.03 -9.15 -32.73
N ILE A 97 -34.24 -9.57 -31.73
CA ILE A 97 -33.21 -8.72 -31.11
C ILE A 97 -32.15 -8.34 -32.14
N LYS A 98 -31.73 -9.29 -32.99
CA LYS A 98 -30.73 -9.03 -34.01
C LYS A 98 -31.23 -8.02 -35.04
N GLU A 99 -32.44 -8.21 -35.55
CA GLU A 99 -33.06 -7.31 -36.53
C GLU A 99 -33.21 -5.89 -35.95
N PHE A 100 -33.67 -5.77 -34.70
CA PHE A 100 -33.85 -4.49 -34.05
C PHE A 100 -32.55 -3.71 -33.83
N TYR A 101 -31.50 -4.35 -33.26
CA TYR A 101 -30.26 -3.65 -32.90
C TYR A 101 -29.21 -3.60 -34.01
N PHE A 102 -29.13 -4.65 -34.84
CA PHE A 102 -28.08 -4.80 -35.85
C PHE A 102 -28.59 -4.64 -37.28
N GLY A 103 -29.89 -4.83 -37.52
CA GLY A 103 -30.46 -4.93 -38.86
C GLY A 103 -29.76 -6.03 -39.67
N ASP A 104 -29.33 -5.69 -40.89
CA ASP A 104 -28.60 -6.62 -41.77
C ASP A 104 -27.13 -6.88 -41.35
N LYS A 105 -26.61 -6.14 -40.35
CA LYS A 105 -25.20 -6.24 -39.97
C LYS A 105 -24.94 -7.49 -39.10
N PRO A 106 -23.78 -8.16 -39.28
CA PRO A 106 -23.41 -9.25 -38.40
C PRO A 106 -22.98 -8.75 -37.01
N VAL A 107 -23.14 -9.60 -36.00
CA VAL A 107 -22.57 -9.37 -34.66
C VAL A 107 -21.06 -9.56 -34.76
N SER A 108 -20.31 -8.49 -34.55
CA SER A 108 -18.88 -8.46 -34.79
C SER A 108 -18.19 -7.40 -33.94
N GLN A 109 -16.88 -7.24 -34.11
CA GLN A 109 -16.13 -6.18 -33.46
C GLN A 109 -16.61 -4.78 -33.90
N GLU A 110 -17.13 -4.62 -35.12
CA GLU A 110 -17.61 -3.35 -35.65
C GLU A 110 -18.97 -2.96 -35.08
N THR A 111 -19.78 -3.94 -34.70
CA THR A 111 -21.12 -3.76 -34.11
C THR A 111 -21.13 -3.90 -32.59
N LEU A 112 -19.95 -3.75 -31.96
CA LEU A 112 -19.81 -3.77 -30.52
C LEU A 112 -20.66 -2.70 -29.79
N PRO A 113 -20.84 -1.47 -30.31
CA PRO A 113 -21.77 -0.50 -29.70
C PRO A 113 -23.21 -1.02 -29.59
N GLN A 114 -23.73 -1.67 -30.63
CA GLN A 114 -25.09 -2.23 -30.63
C GLN A 114 -25.25 -3.35 -29.60
N LEU A 115 -24.18 -4.12 -29.37
CA LEU A 115 -24.15 -5.11 -28.30
C LEU A 115 -24.17 -4.45 -26.90
N VAL A 116 -23.45 -3.34 -26.73
CA VAL A 116 -23.50 -2.55 -25.49
C VAL A 116 -24.90 -1.98 -25.28
N ASP A 117 -25.58 -1.52 -26.33
CA ASP A 117 -26.96 -1.04 -26.28
C ASP A 117 -27.91 -2.14 -25.75
N ILE A 118 -27.83 -3.36 -26.30
CA ILE A 118 -28.61 -4.52 -25.82
C ILE A 118 -28.38 -4.76 -24.33
N TYR A 119 -27.13 -4.79 -23.89
CA TYR A 119 -26.81 -5.03 -22.47
C TYR A 119 -27.26 -3.87 -21.57
N SER A 120 -27.13 -2.63 -22.04
CA SER A 120 -27.60 -1.46 -21.30
C SER A 120 -29.10 -1.53 -21.06
N ASP A 121 -29.86 -1.84 -22.10
CA ASP A 121 -31.31 -1.88 -22.01
C ASP A 121 -31.84 -3.03 -21.19
N ALA A 122 -31.36 -4.25 -21.47
CA ALA A 122 -31.87 -5.45 -20.83
C ALA A 122 -31.53 -5.53 -19.33
N PHE A 123 -30.35 -5.05 -18.92
CA PHE A 123 -29.88 -5.19 -17.54
C PHE A 123 -30.13 -3.99 -16.65
N PHE A 124 -30.18 -2.79 -17.21
CA PHE A 124 -30.22 -1.56 -16.42
C PHE A 124 -31.39 -0.67 -16.83
N ILE A 125 -31.41 -0.18 -18.06
CA ILE A 125 -32.27 0.94 -18.47
C ILE A 125 -33.74 0.55 -18.43
N HIS A 126 -34.14 -0.63 -18.94
CA HIS A 126 -35.53 -1.06 -18.89
C HIS A 126 -36.05 -1.16 -17.45
N GLY A 127 -35.31 -1.82 -16.56
CA GLY A 127 -35.69 -1.99 -15.16
C GLY A 127 -35.82 -0.64 -14.43
N ILE A 128 -34.85 0.25 -14.61
CA ILE A 128 -34.86 1.60 -14.01
C ILE A 128 -36.07 2.41 -14.50
N ARG A 129 -36.32 2.40 -15.82
CA ARG A 129 -37.46 3.12 -16.41
C ARG A 129 -38.78 2.53 -15.94
N LYS A 130 -38.93 1.21 -15.91
CA LYS A 130 -40.13 0.53 -15.43
C LYS A 130 -40.41 0.89 -13.97
N THR A 131 -39.40 0.85 -13.11
CA THR A 131 -39.51 1.27 -11.71
C THR A 131 -39.94 2.73 -11.58
N ALA A 132 -39.32 3.65 -12.33
CA ALA A 132 -39.71 5.06 -12.31
C ALA A 132 -41.18 5.27 -12.71
N HIS A 133 -41.66 4.53 -13.72
CA HIS A 133 -43.05 4.60 -14.16
C HIS A 133 -44.01 4.05 -13.11
N ILE A 134 -43.72 2.88 -12.54
CA ILE A 134 -44.57 2.31 -11.49
C ILE A 134 -44.64 3.26 -10.29
N HIS A 135 -43.52 3.85 -9.86
CA HIS A 135 -43.51 4.86 -8.79
C HIS A 135 -44.39 6.08 -9.13
N CYS A 136 -44.37 6.55 -10.38
CA CYS A 136 -45.24 7.66 -10.83
C CYS A 136 -46.73 7.30 -10.75
N TYR A 137 -47.12 6.02 -10.94
CA TYR A 137 -48.50 5.57 -10.80
C TYR A 137 -48.92 5.33 -9.36
N SER A 138 -48.03 4.75 -8.56
CA SER A 138 -48.31 4.28 -7.19
C SER A 138 -48.04 5.32 -6.09
N SER A 139 -47.58 6.52 -6.45
CA SER A 139 -47.29 7.62 -5.51
C SER A 139 -47.68 8.97 -6.11
N ASP A 140 -48.16 9.87 -5.25
CA ASP A 140 -48.41 11.28 -5.61
C ASP A 140 -47.14 12.16 -5.54
N SER A 141 -45.99 11.58 -5.17
CA SER A 141 -44.72 12.28 -5.09
C SER A 141 -44.04 12.39 -6.47
N PRO A 142 -43.31 13.49 -6.74
CA PRO A 142 -42.64 13.66 -8.03
C PRO A 142 -41.48 12.67 -8.20
N VAL A 143 -41.39 12.08 -9.39
CA VAL A 143 -40.29 11.21 -9.82
C VAL A 143 -39.51 11.92 -10.91
N TYR A 144 -38.20 12.03 -10.76
CA TYR A 144 -37.29 12.68 -11.70
C TYR A 144 -36.37 11.63 -12.31
N LEU A 145 -36.51 11.38 -13.60
CA LEU A 145 -35.71 10.41 -14.36
C LEU A 145 -34.58 11.11 -15.11
N TYR A 146 -33.34 10.62 -15.02
CA TYR A 146 -32.21 11.13 -15.81
C TYR A 146 -31.46 10.06 -16.60
N GLN A 147 -30.79 10.51 -17.66
CA GLN A 147 -29.68 9.83 -18.31
C GLN A 147 -28.43 10.72 -18.21
N PHE A 148 -27.29 10.18 -17.83
CA PHE A 148 -26.01 10.89 -17.89
C PHE A 148 -25.22 10.53 -19.15
N SER A 149 -24.88 11.53 -19.98
CA SER A 149 -24.29 11.32 -21.31
C SER A 149 -23.05 12.17 -21.61
N PHE A 150 -22.54 12.92 -20.64
CA PHE A 150 -21.32 13.70 -20.82
C PHE A 150 -20.08 12.80 -20.91
N ASP A 151 -19.55 12.65 -22.14
CA ASP A 151 -18.42 11.77 -22.46
C ASP A 151 -17.30 12.53 -23.18
N GLU A 152 -16.13 12.63 -22.54
CA GLU A 152 -14.88 13.12 -23.14
C GLU A 152 -13.82 12.00 -23.33
N GLY A 153 -14.22 10.73 -23.24
CA GLY A 153 -13.37 9.57 -23.56
C GLY A 153 -12.32 9.21 -22.50
N LEU A 154 -12.43 9.72 -21.27
CA LEU A 154 -11.35 9.70 -20.28
C LEU A 154 -11.72 9.13 -18.90
N GLU A 155 -12.86 8.44 -18.81
CA GLU A 155 -13.26 7.73 -17.59
C GLU A 155 -12.26 6.59 -17.28
N LEU A 156 -11.65 6.62 -16.10
CA LEU A 156 -10.77 5.55 -15.62
C LEU A 156 -11.50 4.18 -15.64
N VAL A 157 -12.78 4.18 -15.30
CA VAL A 157 -13.64 2.99 -15.31
C VAL A 157 -13.77 2.41 -16.74
N LYS A 158 -13.95 3.25 -17.77
CA LYS A 158 -13.90 2.81 -19.18
C LYS A 158 -12.56 2.20 -19.57
N LYS A 159 -11.44 2.79 -19.11
CA LYS A 159 -10.10 2.25 -19.38
C LYS A 159 -9.94 0.86 -18.78
N LEU A 160 -10.34 0.66 -17.52
CA LEU A 160 -10.27 -0.63 -16.82
C LEU A 160 -11.14 -1.71 -17.46
N LEU A 161 -12.33 -1.34 -17.94
CA LEU A 161 -13.30 -2.24 -18.56
C LEU A 161 -13.08 -2.47 -20.06
N SER A 162 -12.01 -1.93 -20.65
CA SER A 162 -11.70 -1.98 -22.09
C SER A 162 -12.71 -1.27 -23.00
N GLY A 163 -13.52 -0.37 -22.44
CA GLY A 163 -14.49 0.46 -23.14
C GLY A 163 -13.93 1.80 -23.65
N HIS A 164 -12.67 2.15 -23.37
CA HIS A 164 -12.07 3.46 -23.70
C HIS A 164 -12.08 3.89 -25.17
N ARG A 165 -12.47 2.99 -26.10
CA ARG A 165 -12.60 3.30 -27.54
C ARG A 165 -14.06 3.40 -28.00
N LEU A 166 -15.02 3.20 -27.11
CA LEU A 166 -16.45 3.26 -27.40
C LEU A 166 -17.02 4.59 -26.87
N PRO A 167 -17.94 5.21 -27.62
CA PRO A 167 -18.63 6.43 -27.18
C PRO A 167 -19.70 6.12 -26.13
N GLY A 168 -20.10 7.14 -25.36
CA GLY A 168 -21.13 7.10 -24.32
C GLY A 168 -20.57 6.69 -22.96
N VAL A 169 -21.26 6.96 -21.86
CA VAL A 169 -20.75 6.86 -20.47
C VAL A 169 -20.99 5.47 -19.88
N CYS A 170 -19.99 4.86 -19.23
CA CYS A 170 -20.14 3.52 -18.64
C CYS A 170 -20.77 3.57 -17.24
N HIS A 171 -21.20 2.41 -16.72
CA HIS A 171 -21.78 2.28 -15.37
C HIS A 171 -20.92 3.00 -14.32
N ALA A 172 -21.56 3.84 -13.50
CA ALA A 172 -20.96 4.70 -12.48
C ALA A 172 -20.04 5.83 -12.99
N GLY A 173 -20.03 6.10 -14.29
CA GLY A 173 -19.21 7.16 -14.91
C GLY A 173 -19.63 8.59 -14.51
N GLU A 174 -20.81 8.78 -13.94
CA GLU A 174 -21.32 10.05 -13.44
C GLU A 174 -20.91 10.36 -11.98
N LEU A 175 -20.55 9.34 -11.19
CA LEU A 175 -20.22 9.50 -9.77
C LEU A 175 -19.05 10.47 -9.49
N PRO A 176 -17.99 10.56 -10.32
CA PRO A 176 -16.95 11.57 -10.15
C PRO A 176 -17.44 13.02 -10.11
N TYR A 177 -18.62 13.30 -10.67
CA TYR A 177 -19.20 14.65 -10.69
C TYR A 177 -20.03 14.97 -9.43
N LEU A 178 -20.31 13.97 -8.59
CA LEU A 178 -21.02 14.12 -7.31
C LEU A 178 -20.09 13.91 -6.10
N PHE A 179 -19.18 12.93 -6.19
CA PHE A 179 -18.36 12.48 -5.08
C PHE A 179 -16.88 12.60 -5.41
N LYS A 180 -16.13 13.16 -4.46
CA LYS A 180 -14.67 13.15 -4.49
C LYS A 180 -14.18 11.76 -4.08
N GLY A 181 -13.48 11.06 -4.97
CA GLY A 181 -12.98 9.68 -4.74
C GLY A 181 -13.09 8.75 -5.95
N PHE A 182 -13.89 9.12 -6.96
CA PHE A 182 -13.94 8.44 -8.24
C PHE A 182 -13.10 9.25 -9.25
N TYR A 183 -12.01 8.67 -9.77
CA TYR A 183 -10.97 9.39 -10.52
C TYR A 183 -11.48 10.09 -11.79
N ILE A 184 -11.28 11.41 -11.86
CA ILE A 184 -11.02 12.16 -13.10
C ILE A 184 -9.53 12.55 -13.03
N GLU A 185 -8.78 12.43 -14.13
CA GLU A 185 -7.35 12.80 -14.18
C GLU A 185 -7.15 14.25 -13.68
N GLU A 186 -6.28 14.45 -12.68
CA GLU A 186 -6.09 15.71 -11.94
C GLU A 186 -5.74 16.92 -12.83
N GLU A 187 -5.16 16.71 -14.01
CA GLU A 187 -4.78 17.75 -14.97
C GLU A 187 -5.94 18.64 -15.44
N ARG A 188 -7.20 18.28 -15.15
CA ARG A 188 -8.40 18.94 -15.71
C ARG A 188 -9.27 19.67 -14.70
N LEU A 189 -8.79 19.80 -13.46
CA LEU A 189 -9.37 20.62 -12.39
C LEU A 189 -9.03 22.12 -12.52
N HIS A 190 -8.67 22.58 -13.72
CA HIS A 190 -8.52 23.99 -13.98
C HIS A 190 -9.90 24.66 -13.87
N PRO A 191 -10.03 25.80 -13.16
CA PRO A 191 -11.23 26.62 -13.29
C PRO A 191 -11.39 26.95 -14.78
N ASP A 192 -12.59 26.69 -15.31
CA ASP A 192 -13.03 26.88 -16.71
C ASP A 192 -13.06 25.66 -17.65
N THR A 193 -12.85 24.42 -17.16
CA THR A 193 -13.08 23.21 -17.97
C THR A 193 -14.56 22.78 -18.04
N ASP A 194 -14.92 22.05 -19.10
CA ASP A 194 -16.26 21.48 -19.26
C ASP A 194 -16.59 20.44 -18.17
N HIS A 195 -15.60 19.71 -17.65
CA HIS A 195 -15.74 18.89 -16.45
C HIS A 195 -16.13 19.70 -15.20
N THR A 196 -15.56 20.90 -15.02
CA THR A 196 -15.91 21.79 -13.90
C THR A 196 -17.36 22.26 -14.01
N LYS A 197 -17.80 22.64 -15.21
CA LYS A 197 -19.21 23.00 -15.46
C LYS A 197 -20.14 21.82 -15.16
N MET A 198 -19.80 20.63 -15.64
CA MET A 198 -20.58 19.41 -15.40
C MET A 198 -20.70 19.09 -13.89
N LYS A 199 -19.58 19.17 -13.16
CA LYS A 199 -19.58 18.99 -11.70
C LYS A 199 -20.50 19.98 -11.00
N VAL A 200 -20.42 21.26 -11.37
CA VAL A 200 -21.29 22.31 -10.82
C VAL A 200 -22.76 21.99 -11.10
N THR A 201 -23.09 21.59 -12.32
CA THR A 201 -24.44 21.19 -12.71
C THR A 201 -24.94 19.99 -11.88
N MET A 202 -24.17 18.90 -11.80
CA MET A 202 -24.57 17.70 -11.05
C MET A 202 -24.75 17.99 -9.56
N VAL A 203 -23.80 18.68 -8.92
CA VAL A 203 -23.90 19.03 -7.50
C VAL A 203 -25.12 19.92 -7.25
N LYS A 204 -25.42 20.88 -8.13
CA LYS A 204 -26.61 21.73 -8.00
C LYS A 204 -27.90 20.92 -8.10
N LEU A 205 -28.05 20.07 -9.12
CA LEU A 205 -29.24 19.23 -9.29
C LEU A 205 -29.51 18.36 -8.05
N TRP A 206 -28.48 17.67 -7.54
CA TRP A 206 -28.62 16.81 -6.35
C TRP A 206 -28.87 17.60 -5.07
N THR A 207 -28.16 18.71 -4.85
CA THR A 207 -28.34 19.50 -3.62
C THR A 207 -29.65 20.28 -3.61
N ASN A 208 -30.14 20.73 -4.75
CA ASN A 208 -31.46 21.35 -4.87
C ASN A 208 -32.56 20.34 -4.57
N PHE A 209 -32.47 19.14 -5.15
CA PHE A 209 -33.40 18.07 -4.86
C PHE A 209 -33.39 17.70 -3.37
N ALA A 210 -32.22 17.51 -2.77
CA ALA A 210 -32.09 17.21 -1.34
C ALA A 210 -32.69 18.30 -0.44
N LYS A 211 -32.57 19.59 -0.83
CA LYS A 211 -33.09 20.73 -0.05
C LYS A 211 -34.59 20.93 -0.21
N THR A 212 -35.13 20.69 -1.41
CA THR A 212 -36.45 21.22 -1.81
C THR A 212 -37.40 20.16 -2.36
N GLY A 213 -36.91 18.95 -2.64
CA GLY A 213 -37.63 17.93 -3.41
C GLY A 213 -37.73 18.22 -4.91
N ILE A 214 -37.18 19.35 -5.40
CA ILE A 214 -37.23 19.78 -6.81
C ILE A 214 -35.79 20.01 -7.30
N PRO A 215 -35.30 19.29 -8.34
CA PRO A 215 -33.90 19.44 -8.80
C PRO A 215 -33.59 20.81 -9.41
N THR A 216 -34.59 21.45 -10.04
CA THR A 216 -34.48 22.78 -10.66
C THR A 216 -35.59 23.72 -10.14
N PRO A 217 -35.48 24.21 -8.90
CA PRO A 217 -36.47 25.11 -8.33
C PRO A 217 -36.39 26.52 -8.97
N ASN A 218 -37.44 27.32 -8.83
CA ASN A 218 -37.52 28.67 -9.39
C ASN A 218 -36.31 29.54 -8.99
N GLY A 219 -35.67 30.21 -9.96
CA GLY A 219 -34.51 31.08 -9.75
C GLY A 219 -33.15 30.46 -10.09
N HIS A 220 -33.11 29.24 -10.63
CA HIS A 220 -31.89 28.56 -11.10
C HIS A 220 -31.73 28.59 -12.64
N GLU A 221 -31.81 29.79 -13.23
CA GLU A 221 -31.65 29.98 -14.69
C GLU A 221 -30.25 29.56 -15.19
N ASP A 222 -29.27 29.46 -14.27
CA ASP A 222 -27.90 29.06 -14.51
C ASP A 222 -27.70 27.58 -14.85
N ILE A 223 -28.69 26.72 -14.55
CA ILE A 223 -28.68 25.30 -14.95
C ILE A 223 -29.09 25.13 -16.43
N GLY A 224 -29.80 26.10 -17.00
CA GLY A 224 -30.17 26.12 -18.42
C GLY A 224 -31.29 25.16 -18.83
N VAL A 225 -31.91 24.44 -17.88
CA VAL A 225 -33.06 23.56 -18.12
C VAL A 225 -34.01 23.55 -16.92
N THR A 226 -35.29 23.33 -17.17
CA THR A 226 -36.27 22.93 -16.16
C THR A 226 -36.39 21.41 -16.20
N TRP A 227 -36.00 20.72 -15.13
CA TRP A 227 -36.21 19.28 -15.00
C TRP A 227 -37.63 19.02 -14.53
N GLU A 228 -38.48 18.66 -15.48
CA GLU A 228 -39.87 18.30 -15.20
C GLU A 228 -39.96 16.89 -14.62
N PRO A 229 -40.83 16.65 -13.62
CA PRO A 229 -41.06 15.30 -13.12
C PRO A 229 -41.70 14.44 -14.20
N LEU A 230 -41.39 13.14 -14.18
CA LEU A 230 -41.94 12.13 -15.05
C LEU A 230 -43.48 12.15 -14.99
N SER A 231 -44.12 12.18 -16.15
CA SER A 231 -45.59 12.15 -16.23
C SER A 231 -46.10 10.72 -16.37
N LYS A 232 -47.35 10.49 -15.98
CA LYS A 232 -48.03 9.18 -16.12
C LYS A 232 -48.18 8.74 -17.59
N ARG A 233 -47.93 9.60 -18.58
CA ARG A 233 -48.18 9.31 -20.01
C ARG A 233 -46.94 9.36 -20.88
N GLU A 234 -45.87 10.01 -20.42
CA GLU A 234 -44.69 10.28 -21.22
C GLU A 234 -43.45 9.74 -20.53
N GLN A 235 -42.60 9.06 -21.31
CA GLN A 235 -41.35 8.48 -20.81
C GLN A 235 -40.18 9.46 -20.96
N SER A 236 -40.40 10.70 -20.54
CA SER A 236 -39.37 11.72 -20.64
C SER A 236 -38.30 11.54 -19.56
N TYR A 237 -37.07 11.91 -19.87
CA TYR A 237 -35.95 11.94 -18.94
C TYR A 237 -35.08 13.17 -19.21
N LEU A 238 -34.39 13.65 -18.19
CA LEU A 238 -33.37 14.68 -18.39
C LEU A 238 -32.07 14.03 -18.87
N ASP A 239 -31.62 14.39 -20.07
CA ASP A 239 -30.28 14.06 -20.53
C ASP A 239 -29.31 15.09 -19.95
N ILE A 240 -28.47 14.64 -19.02
CA ILE A 240 -27.48 15.47 -18.34
C ILE A 240 -26.20 15.45 -19.15
N ASN A 241 -25.96 16.58 -19.82
CA ASN A 241 -24.77 16.90 -20.61
C ASN A 241 -24.43 18.39 -20.40
N LEU A 242 -23.41 18.95 -21.07
CA LEU A 242 -23.06 20.37 -20.94
C LEU A 242 -24.22 21.31 -21.29
N THR A 243 -25.14 20.85 -22.13
CA THR A 243 -26.42 21.49 -22.38
C THR A 243 -27.52 20.50 -22.00
N PRO A 244 -27.96 20.49 -20.72
CA PRO A 244 -28.99 19.58 -20.25
C PRO A 244 -30.29 19.81 -21.03
N SER A 245 -30.98 18.73 -21.41
CA SER A 245 -32.24 18.83 -22.14
C SER A 245 -33.17 17.65 -21.85
N MET A 246 -34.48 17.90 -21.85
CA MET A 246 -35.48 16.84 -21.75
C MET A 246 -35.51 16.04 -23.06
N LYS A 247 -35.40 14.71 -22.95
CA LYS A 247 -35.45 13.76 -24.07
C LYS A 247 -36.52 12.70 -23.83
N MET A 248 -36.87 12.01 -24.90
CA MET A 248 -37.79 10.87 -24.88
C MET A 248 -37.28 9.82 -25.85
N ASP A 249 -37.17 8.58 -25.38
CA ASP A 249 -36.83 7.42 -26.21
C ASP A 249 -37.85 6.32 -25.96
N LYS A 250 -38.82 6.19 -26.86
CA LYS A 250 -39.98 5.32 -26.68
C LYS A 250 -39.73 3.91 -27.23
N GLU A 251 -39.02 3.82 -28.35
CA GLU A 251 -38.90 2.60 -29.17
C GLU A 251 -38.07 1.50 -28.48
N ARG A 252 -36.89 1.84 -27.94
CA ARG A 252 -36.04 0.86 -27.22
C ARG A 252 -36.71 0.35 -25.94
N TYR A 253 -37.42 1.22 -25.23
CA TYR A 253 -38.15 0.82 -24.04
C TYR A 253 -39.30 -0.12 -24.37
N GLU A 254 -40.17 0.23 -25.32
CA GLU A 254 -41.33 -0.60 -25.70
C GLU A 254 -40.90 -1.97 -26.20
N PHE A 255 -39.82 -2.04 -26.99
CA PHE A 255 -39.24 -3.30 -27.45
C PHE A 255 -38.91 -4.26 -26.29
N TRP A 256 -38.23 -3.77 -25.24
CA TRP A 256 -37.90 -4.60 -24.07
C TRP A 256 -39.09 -4.80 -23.12
N ASP A 257 -40.00 -3.84 -23.04
CA ASP A 257 -41.22 -3.94 -22.23
C ASP A 257 -42.13 -5.05 -22.79
N ASP A 258 -42.24 -5.20 -24.11
CA ASP A 258 -42.95 -6.30 -24.77
C ASP A 258 -42.29 -7.65 -24.45
N ILE A 259 -40.97 -7.77 -24.64
CA ILE A 259 -40.21 -9.01 -24.38
C ILE A 259 -40.26 -9.43 -22.91
N LEU A 260 -40.19 -8.48 -21.98
CA LEU A 260 -40.06 -8.76 -20.54
C LEU A 260 -41.39 -8.78 -19.78
N ASN A 261 -42.48 -8.22 -20.32
CA ASN A 261 -43.83 -8.32 -19.73
C ASN A 261 -44.64 -9.53 -20.21
N GLU A 262 -44.24 -10.22 -21.29
CA GLU A 262 -44.85 -11.49 -21.71
C GLU A 262 -44.50 -12.65 -20.74
N GLY A 263 -45.02 -12.57 -19.51
CA GLY A 263 -45.64 -13.64 -18.74
C GLY A 263 -44.92 -14.94 -18.35
N SER A 264 -43.80 -15.39 -18.94
CA SER A 264 -43.35 -16.78 -18.72
C SER A 264 -41.86 -17.07 -18.54
N HIS A 265 -40.92 -16.14 -18.75
CA HIS A 265 -39.49 -16.52 -18.81
C HIS A 265 -38.51 -15.78 -17.90
N VAL A 266 -38.97 -14.86 -17.04
CA VAL A 266 -38.10 -14.17 -16.06
C VAL A 266 -38.29 -14.79 -14.67
N TYR A 267 -37.67 -15.95 -14.45
CA TYR A 267 -37.56 -16.57 -13.12
C TYR A 267 -36.11 -16.53 -12.64
N PHE A 268 -35.85 -15.80 -11.55
CA PHE A 268 -34.70 -16.08 -10.68
C PHE A 268 -35.04 -17.33 -9.84
N GLN A 269 -35.04 -18.50 -10.46
CA GLN A 269 -34.89 -19.77 -9.75
C GLN A 269 -33.56 -20.38 -10.18
N VAL A 270 -32.51 -20.08 -9.42
CA VAL A 270 -31.34 -20.97 -9.38
C VAL A 270 -31.82 -22.22 -8.65
N THR A 271 -32.32 -23.21 -9.38
CA THR A 271 -32.54 -24.52 -8.79
C THR A 271 -31.17 -25.10 -8.42
N SER A 272 -31.01 -25.39 -7.14
CA SER A 272 -29.80 -25.81 -6.44
C SER A 272 -29.24 -27.18 -6.84
N HIS A 273 -29.56 -27.69 -8.04
CA HIS A 273 -29.35 -29.11 -8.37
C HIS A 273 -28.31 -29.42 -9.44
N HIS A 274 -27.63 -28.42 -10.02
CA HIS A 274 -26.44 -28.67 -10.83
C HIS A 274 -25.44 -27.53 -10.67
N LEU A 275 -24.57 -27.60 -9.63
CA LEU A 275 -23.22 -26.99 -9.60
C LEU A 275 -22.60 -27.15 -8.18
N ILE A 276 -22.45 -28.39 -7.70
CA ILE A 276 -21.50 -28.70 -6.62
C ILE A 276 -20.06 -28.83 -7.17
N ASP A 277 -19.88 -28.87 -8.49
CA ASP A 277 -18.57 -29.21 -9.10
C ASP A 277 -17.70 -28.03 -9.55
N ASN A 278 -17.99 -26.77 -9.19
CA ASN A 278 -17.12 -25.66 -9.59
C ASN A 278 -16.96 -24.54 -8.54
N TRP A 279 -16.63 -24.95 -7.31
CA TRP A 279 -16.19 -24.06 -6.22
C TRP A 279 -15.03 -23.10 -6.62
N THR A 280 -14.15 -23.55 -7.52
CA THR A 280 -13.00 -22.77 -8.04
C THR A 280 -13.42 -21.55 -8.87
N LEU A 281 -14.59 -21.59 -9.52
CA LEU A 281 -15.12 -20.47 -10.31
C LEU A 281 -15.76 -19.40 -9.42
N CYS A 282 -16.39 -19.77 -8.30
CA CYS A 282 -16.93 -18.81 -7.32
C CYS A 282 -15.81 -17.99 -6.65
N ILE A 283 -14.68 -18.63 -6.30
CA ILE A 283 -13.52 -17.95 -5.70
C ILE A 283 -12.86 -17.00 -6.71
N ASN A 284 -12.72 -17.41 -7.98
CA ASN A 284 -12.18 -16.54 -9.03
C ASN A 284 -13.12 -15.36 -9.36
N ARG A 285 -14.45 -15.53 -9.28
CA ARG A 285 -15.44 -14.45 -9.46
C ARG A 285 -15.43 -13.44 -8.32
N LEU A 286 -15.36 -13.89 -7.06
CA LEU A 286 -15.15 -13.02 -5.90
C LEU A 286 -13.83 -12.27 -6.00
N SER A 287 -12.75 -12.92 -6.47
CA SER A 287 -11.45 -12.26 -6.65
C SER A 287 -11.47 -11.14 -7.71
N ALA A 288 -12.35 -11.22 -8.72
CA ALA A 288 -12.47 -10.19 -9.75
C ALA A 288 -13.25 -8.96 -9.27
N PHE A 289 -14.25 -9.15 -8.39
CA PHE A 289 -15.03 -8.06 -7.79
C PHE A 289 -14.29 -7.40 -6.62
N PHE A 290 -13.63 -8.19 -5.76
CA PHE A 290 -12.67 -7.64 -4.79
C PHE A 290 -11.51 -6.96 -5.49
N LYS A 291 -11.07 -7.43 -6.67
CA LYS A 291 -10.13 -6.66 -7.49
C LYS A 291 -10.69 -5.33 -8.00
N ILE A 292 -12.00 -5.08 -8.06
CA ILE A 292 -12.55 -3.77 -8.46
C ILE A 292 -12.60 -2.81 -7.26
N GLU A 293 -12.91 -3.28 -6.05
CA GLU A 293 -12.66 -2.50 -4.82
C GLU A 293 -11.16 -2.30 -4.53
N ILE A 294 -10.31 -3.24 -4.96
CA ILE A 294 -8.84 -3.21 -4.76
C ILE A 294 -8.10 -2.53 -5.95
N LEU A 295 -8.76 -2.28 -7.09
CA LEU A 295 -8.24 -1.52 -8.23
C LEU A 295 -8.83 -0.11 -8.34
N MET A 296 -9.64 0.33 -7.37
CA MET A 296 -9.55 1.73 -6.97
C MET A 296 -8.23 1.84 -6.23
N PRO A 297 -7.16 2.42 -6.81
CA PRO A 297 -6.01 2.70 -5.98
C PRO A 297 -6.53 3.50 -4.78
N SER A 298 -6.06 3.17 -3.59
CA SER A 298 -6.12 4.06 -2.46
C SER A 298 -5.20 5.25 -2.77
N VAL A 299 -5.59 6.15 -3.69
CA VAL A 299 -5.02 7.49 -3.71
C VAL A 299 -5.75 8.23 -2.59
N ALA A 300 -4.93 8.77 -1.69
CA ALA A 300 -5.38 9.49 -0.52
C ALA A 300 -6.52 10.45 -0.87
N LEU A 301 -7.55 10.49 -0.02
CA LEU A 301 -8.42 11.65 0.08
C LEU A 301 -7.54 12.87 0.39
N ASP A 302 -7.05 13.55 -0.65
CA ASP A 302 -6.52 14.89 -0.50
C ASP A 302 -7.75 15.77 -0.21
N HIS A 303 -8.03 15.99 1.08
CA HIS A 303 -8.86 17.10 1.50
C HIS A 303 -8.32 18.36 0.82
N GLU A 304 -9.19 19.09 0.10
CA GLU A 304 -8.85 20.44 -0.36
C GLU A 304 -8.75 21.34 0.88
N ILE A 305 -7.57 21.32 1.49
CA ILE A 305 -7.04 22.45 2.22
C ILE A 305 -6.60 23.43 1.14
N LEU A 306 -7.00 24.70 1.23
CA LEU A 306 -6.45 25.78 0.40
C LEU A 306 -4.91 25.74 0.44
N TYR A 307 -4.29 25.13 -0.58
CA TYR A 307 -2.85 25.05 -0.70
C TYR A 307 -2.34 26.38 -1.24
N PHE A 308 -1.70 27.17 -0.37
CA PHE A 308 -0.89 28.27 -0.85
C PHE A 308 0.41 27.69 -1.42
N ALA A 309 0.62 27.87 -2.73
CA ALA A 309 1.86 27.49 -3.39
C ALA A 309 3.05 28.23 -2.76
N THR A 310 4.10 27.50 -2.43
CA THR A 310 5.36 28.07 -1.94
C THR A 310 6.49 27.62 -2.85
N ASN A 311 7.41 28.52 -3.19
CA ASN A 311 8.56 28.18 -4.00
C ASN A 311 9.82 28.12 -3.14
N VAL A 312 10.68 27.14 -3.40
CA VAL A 312 12.01 27.01 -2.80
C VAL A 312 13.00 26.72 -3.93
N THR A 313 14.13 27.43 -3.96
CA THR A 313 15.18 27.20 -4.95
C THR A 313 16.28 26.34 -4.34
N VAL A 314 16.49 25.16 -4.92
CA VAL A 314 17.60 24.25 -4.60
C VAL A 314 18.70 24.39 -5.66
N ALA A 315 19.85 23.74 -5.46
CA ALA A 315 20.96 23.82 -6.38
C ALA A 315 20.62 23.31 -7.79
N GLU A 316 19.73 22.33 -7.90
CA GLU A 316 19.31 21.74 -9.18
C GLU A 316 18.21 22.54 -9.89
N GLY A 317 17.52 23.46 -9.21
CA GLY A 317 16.45 24.27 -9.80
C GLY A 317 15.41 24.75 -8.79
N SER A 318 14.31 25.35 -9.28
CA SER A 318 13.22 25.80 -8.41
C SER A 318 12.15 24.73 -8.24
N LEU A 319 11.60 24.63 -7.02
CA LEU A 319 10.56 23.68 -6.62
C LEU A 319 9.32 24.43 -6.13
N ARG A 320 8.13 23.94 -6.51
CA ARG A 320 6.84 24.41 -6.00
C ARG A 320 6.24 23.37 -5.05
N GLY A 321 6.18 23.70 -3.76
CA GLY A 321 5.55 22.90 -2.71
C GLY A 321 4.22 23.47 -2.25
N LYS A 322 3.63 22.85 -1.22
CA LYS A 322 2.32 23.22 -0.66
C LYS A 322 2.37 23.48 0.83
N LYS A 323 1.62 24.49 1.30
CA LYS A 323 1.35 24.70 2.72
C LYS A 323 0.16 23.83 3.15
N VAL A 324 0.35 22.98 4.15
CA VAL A 324 -0.61 21.96 4.60
C VAL A 324 -1.09 22.28 6.02
N GLN A 325 -2.39 22.11 6.25
CA GLN A 325 -2.99 22.05 7.58
C GLN A 325 -2.92 20.60 8.07
N SER A 326 -2.34 20.39 9.25
CA SER A 326 -2.30 19.08 9.90
C SER A 326 -3.70 18.49 10.06
N SER A 327 -3.83 17.20 9.80
CA SER A 327 -5.10 16.48 9.91
C SER A 327 -5.47 16.09 11.35
N ILE A 328 -4.55 16.31 12.30
CA ILE A 328 -4.72 15.91 13.72
C ILE A 328 -4.89 17.10 14.65
N ASN A 329 -4.50 18.31 14.24
CA ASN A 329 -4.51 19.53 15.07
C ASN A 329 -4.33 20.80 14.22
N ASP A 330 -4.27 21.96 14.88
CA ASP A 330 -4.15 23.27 14.23
C ASP A 330 -2.74 23.60 13.68
N VAL A 331 -1.78 22.67 13.74
CA VAL A 331 -0.43 22.89 13.22
C VAL A 331 -0.43 23.00 11.69
N LYS A 332 0.28 24.00 11.17
CA LYS A 332 0.52 24.18 9.74
C LYS A 332 1.99 23.91 9.43
N TYR A 333 2.25 23.23 8.33
CA TYR A 333 3.59 22.94 7.84
C TYR A 333 3.65 23.08 6.32
N TYR A 334 4.85 23.01 5.76
CA TYR A 334 5.12 23.02 4.33
C TYR A 334 5.58 21.64 3.89
N SER A 335 5.11 21.21 2.73
CA SER A 335 5.37 19.90 2.13
C SER A 335 5.90 20.07 0.72
N PHE A 336 7.01 19.38 0.44
CA PHE A 336 7.60 19.25 -0.89
C PHE A 336 7.84 17.77 -1.14
N GLN A 337 7.16 17.19 -2.11
CA GLN A 337 7.14 15.74 -2.36
C GLN A 337 7.70 15.41 -3.74
N GLY A 338 8.20 14.20 -3.94
CA GLY A 338 8.63 13.74 -5.26
C GLY A 338 9.83 14.50 -5.84
N ILE A 339 10.74 15.00 -5.00
CA ILE A 339 11.95 15.70 -5.42
C ILE A 339 12.98 14.66 -5.89
N PRO A 340 13.43 14.68 -7.15
CA PRO A 340 14.47 13.74 -7.60
C PRO A 340 15.81 14.11 -6.94
N TYR A 341 16.48 13.13 -6.34
CA TYR A 341 17.84 13.32 -5.78
C TYR A 341 18.91 12.61 -6.61
N ALA A 342 18.51 11.70 -7.50
CA ALA A 342 19.40 11.01 -8.43
C ALA A 342 18.72 10.80 -9.79
N LYS A 343 19.51 10.55 -10.84
CA LYS A 343 18.99 10.13 -12.15
C LYS A 343 18.22 8.81 -12.04
N PRO A 344 17.16 8.62 -12.85
CA PRO A 344 16.45 7.34 -12.91
C PRO A 344 17.44 6.18 -13.18
N PRO A 345 17.50 5.15 -12.33
CA PRO A 345 18.46 4.05 -12.45
C PRO A 345 18.04 3.00 -13.49
N THR A 346 17.60 3.46 -14.66
CA THR A 346 17.05 2.61 -15.74
C THR A 346 18.08 2.32 -16.83
N GLY A 347 17.80 1.32 -17.68
CA GLY A 347 18.65 0.99 -18.82
C GLY A 347 20.11 0.72 -18.41
N PRO A 348 21.10 1.45 -18.98
CA PRO A 348 22.51 1.30 -18.61
C PRO A 348 22.84 1.60 -17.14
N LEU A 349 22.05 2.44 -16.47
CA LEU A 349 22.24 2.81 -15.05
C LEU A 349 21.71 1.73 -14.09
N ARG A 350 20.96 0.75 -14.59
CA ARG A 350 20.52 -0.38 -13.78
C ARG A 350 21.73 -1.15 -13.23
N PHE A 351 21.68 -1.44 -11.93
CA PHE A 351 22.73 -2.07 -11.12
C PHE A 351 24.03 -1.26 -10.94
N LYS A 352 24.03 0.03 -11.31
CA LYS A 352 25.15 0.96 -11.07
C LYS A 352 24.84 1.92 -9.92
N ALA A 353 25.89 2.50 -9.33
CA ALA A 353 25.78 3.55 -8.32
C ALA A 353 24.90 4.71 -8.86
N PRO A 354 24.13 5.40 -7.99
CA PRO A 354 23.29 6.51 -8.42
C PRO A 354 24.15 7.66 -8.95
N GLN A 355 23.59 8.41 -9.91
CA GLN A 355 24.23 9.59 -10.48
C GLN A 355 23.45 10.85 -10.12
N PRO A 356 24.12 12.00 -9.92
CA PRO A 356 23.44 13.27 -9.62
C PRO A 356 22.43 13.66 -10.70
N VAL A 357 21.33 14.27 -10.29
CA VAL A 357 20.31 14.82 -11.20
C VAL A 357 20.90 15.95 -12.04
N ASP A 358 20.48 16.05 -13.31
CA ASP A 358 20.81 17.21 -14.14
C ASP A 358 19.96 18.41 -13.69
N PRO A 359 20.53 19.62 -13.58
CA PRO A 359 19.75 20.82 -13.27
C PRO A 359 18.59 21.00 -14.26
N TRP A 360 17.48 21.55 -13.79
CA TRP A 360 16.31 21.85 -14.60
C TRP A 360 16.02 23.36 -14.66
N GLU A 361 15.46 23.79 -15.79
CA GLU A 361 14.95 25.15 -15.95
C GLU A 361 13.51 25.26 -15.47
N GLY A 362 13.12 26.47 -15.05
CA GLY A 362 11.77 26.75 -14.56
C GLY A 362 11.50 26.24 -13.14
N VAL A 363 10.22 26.04 -12.84
CA VAL A 363 9.73 25.59 -11.53
C VAL A 363 9.15 24.19 -11.69
N ARG A 364 9.72 23.21 -10.96
CA ARG A 364 9.24 21.83 -10.92
C ARG A 364 8.22 21.66 -9.80
N ASP A 365 7.17 20.92 -10.07
CA ASP A 365 6.19 20.58 -9.04
C ASP A 365 6.72 19.54 -8.07
N ALA A 366 6.58 19.87 -6.78
CA ALA A 366 6.84 19.00 -5.65
C ALA A 366 5.56 18.87 -4.81
N LEU A 367 4.42 18.67 -5.48
CA LEU A 367 3.08 18.68 -4.88
C LEU A 367 2.55 17.28 -4.55
N SER A 368 3.13 16.26 -5.17
CA SER A 368 2.77 14.85 -5.07
C SER A 368 4.02 13.97 -4.94
N GLU A 369 3.82 12.77 -4.42
CA GLU A 369 4.91 11.82 -4.19
C GLU A 369 5.39 11.18 -5.48
N GLY A 370 6.69 10.90 -5.56
CA GLY A 370 7.26 10.10 -6.65
C GLY A 370 6.93 8.61 -6.51
N SER A 371 7.18 7.86 -7.59
CA SER A 371 7.02 6.40 -7.62
C SER A 371 7.87 5.70 -6.53
N VAL A 372 7.33 4.63 -5.97
CA VAL A 372 8.06 3.73 -5.07
C VAL A 372 8.95 2.77 -5.87
N ALA A 373 9.97 2.20 -5.23
CA ALA A 373 10.83 1.21 -5.88
C ALA A 373 10.07 -0.10 -6.18
N PRO A 374 10.44 -0.86 -7.22
CA PRO A 374 9.77 -2.11 -7.59
C PRO A 374 9.77 -3.12 -6.44
N GLN A 375 8.58 -3.54 -6.01
CA GLN A 375 8.40 -4.42 -4.85
C GLN A 375 7.04 -5.12 -4.89
N PHE A 376 6.87 -6.20 -4.13
CA PHE A 376 5.54 -6.65 -3.70
C PHE A 376 5.28 -6.07 -2.31
N ASP A 377 4.13 -5.44 -2.12
CA ASP A 377 3.72 -4.88 -0.84
C ASP A 377 3.00 -5.95 0.00
N ASP A 378 3.76 -6.92 0.50
CA ASP A 378 3.21 -8.06 1.24
C ASP A 378 2.66 -7.73 2.64
N VAL A 379 2.62 -6.45 3.01
CA VAL A 379 2.10 -5.96 4.30
C VAL A 379 0.70 -5.38 4.13
N ILE A 380 0.39 -4.81 2.96
CA ILE A 380 -0.87 -4.13 2.71
C ILE A 380 -1.81 -4.94 1.82
N ASP A 381 -1.38 -5.31 0.62
CA ASP A 381 -2.26 -5.90 -0.41
C ASP A 381 -1.61 -7.05 -1.22
N ASN A 382 -0.33 -7.33 -1.00
CA ASN A 382 0.46 -8.34 -1.70
C ASN A 382 0.44 -8.15 -3.23
N VAL A 383 0.36 -6.89 -3.68
CA VAL A 383 0.36 -6.52 -5.09
C VAL A 383 1.73 -5.93 -5.47
N TYR A 384 2.16 -6.20 -6.71
CA TYR A 384 3.34 -5.56 -7.27
C TYR A 384 3.11 -4.06 -7.44
N LYS A 385 4.04 -3.25 -6.93
CA LYS A 385 4.02 -1.78 -7.03
C LYS A 385 5.38 -1.26 -7.44
N GLY A 386 5.37 -0.05 -7.98
CA GLY A 386 6.57 0.74 -8.20
C GLY A 386 7.19 0.62 -9.58
N GLU A 387 8.10 1.55 -9.82
CA GLU A 387 8.82 1.76 -11.08
C GLU A 387 10.31 1.94 -10.77
N GLU A 388 11.19 1.66 -11.73
CA GLU A 388 12.63 1.82 -11.49
C GLU A 388 13.03 3.28 -11.30
N ASP A 389 12.32 4.22 -11.93
CA ASP A 389 12.43 5.64 -11.59
C ASP A 389 11.76 5.90 -10.25
N CYS A 390 12.51 5.69 -9.17
CA CYS A 390 12.01 5.75 -7.79
C CYS A 390 12.92 6.54 -6.84
N LEU A 391 13.95 7.22 -7.35
CA LEU A 391 14.96 7.92 -6.54
C LEU A 391 14.48 9.33 -6.18
N TYR A 392 13.40 9.37 -5.40
CA TYR A 392 12.70 10.56 -4.96
C TYR A 392 12.76 10.74 -3.44
N LEU A 393 12.82 11.98 -2.98
CA LEU A 393 12.71 12.37 -1.58
C LEU A 393 11.58 13.39 -1.37
N ASN A 394 11.17 13.53 -0.12
CA ASN A 394 10.18 14.47 0.35
C ASN A 394 10.78 15.28 1.51
N VAL A 395 10.43 16.57 1.60
CA VAL A 395 10.82 17.47 2.69
C VAL A 395 9.56 18.06 3.33
N TYR A 396 9.49 17.95 4.65
CA TYR A 396 8.44 18.53 5.48
C TYR A 396 9.07 19.49 6.48
N THR A 397 8.58 20.73 6.52
CA THR A 397 9.14 21.77 7.40
C THR A 397 8.06 22.65 8.00
N PRO A 398 8.15 23.03 9.29
CA PRO A 398 7.21 23.97 9.90
C PRO A 398 7.28 25.38 9.30
N LYS A 399 8.43 25.79 8.74
CA LYS A 399 8.62 27.13 8.16
C LYS A 399 9.66 27.10 7.04
N VAL A 400 9.31 27.69 5.89
CA VAL A 400 10.29 28.02 4.83
C VAL A 400 10.96 29.36 5.19
N PRO A 401 12.31 29.45 5.13
CA PRO A 401 13.03 30.69 5.41
C PRO A 401 12.58 31.85 4.53
N SER A 402 12.57 33.05 5.11
CA SER A 402 12.21 34.32 4.47
C SER A 402 13.40 35.28 4.34
N GLY A 403 14.55 34.92 4.91
CA GLY A 403 15.82 35.66 4.84
C GLY A 403 16.94 34.94 5.62
N ASP A 404 18.15 35.50 5.58
CA ASP A 404 19.36 34.89 6.16
C ASP A 404 19.40 34.89 7.70
N GLU A 405 18.47 35.60 8.36
CA GLU A 405 18.36 35.69 9.83
C GLU A 405 17.46 34.60 10.45
N ASP A 406 16.85 33.72 9.65
CA ASP A 406 15.98 32.65 10.17
C ASP A 406 16.81 31.52 10.82
N ASP A 407 16.48 31.15 12.06
CA ASP A 407 17.14 30.04 12.78
C ASP A 407 16.93 28.70 12.06
N LEU A 408 18.05 28.08 11.65
CA LEU A 408 18.04 26.77 11.00
C LEU A 408 17.77 25.64 12.01
N LYS A 409 16.83 24.76 11.67
CA LYS A 409 16.31 23.71 12.54
C LYS A 409 17.07 22.40 12.39
N SER A 410 16.96 21.53 13.39
CA SER A 410 17.57 20.20 13.30
C SER A 410 16.88 19.37 12.22
N VAL A 411 17.67 18.64 11.43
CA VAL A 411 17.16 17.82 10.33
C VAL A 411 17.09 16.37 10.75
N MET A 412 15.96 15.73 10.50
CA MET A 412 15.73 14.30 10.71
C MET A 412 15.52 13.61 9.36
N VAL A 413 16.39 12.66 9.01
CA VAL A 413 16.36 11.94 7.74
C VAL A 413 15.93 10.50 7.99
N TRP A 414 14.73 10.15 7.53
CA TRP A 414 14.12 8.84 7.72
C TRP A 414 14.55 7.85 6.64
N ILE A 415 15.13 6.72 7.07
CA ILE A 415 15.45 5.58 6.22
C ILE A 415 14.44 4.47 6.50
N HIS A 416 13.53 4.22 5.56
CA HIS A 416 12.47 3.22 5.76
C HIS A 416 13.01 1.78 5.84
N GLY A 417 12.29 0.95 6.59
CA GLY A 417 12.54 -0.50 6.70
C GLY A 417 11.94 -1.29 5.52
N GLY A 418 11.64 -2.57 5.76
CA GLY A 418 11.05 -3.47 4.76
C GLY A 418 12.00 -4.52 4.19
N GLY A 419 12.96 -4.99 5.00
CA GLY A 419 13.84 -6.12 4.62
C GLY A 419 14.68 -5.88 3.37
N PHE A 420 14.97 -4.62 3.03
CA PHE A 420 15.64 -4.23 1.78
C PHE A 420 14.91 -4.67 0.49
N CYS A 421 13.69 -5.19 0.56
CA CYS A 421 12.92 -5.71 -0.58
C CYS A 421 11.56 -5.03 -0.78
N MET A 422 11.07 -4.30 0.23
CA MET A 422 9.85 -3.49 0.20
C MET A 422 10.02 -2.23 1.07
N GLY A 423 8.99 -1.39 1.11
CA GLY A 423 8.90 -0.14 1.86
C GLY A 423 8.94 1.10 0.98
N SER A 424 8.55 2.24 1.58
CA SER A 424 8.66 3.57 0.98
C SER A 424 8.73 4.65 2.07
N GLY A 425 9.25 5.82 1.69
CA GLY A 425 9.21 7.04 2.49
C GLY A 425 7.90 7.82 2.36
N ASN A 426 6.87 7.23 1.75
CA ASN A 426 5.63 7.92 1.40
C ASN A 426 4.66 8.08 2.59
N ILE A 427 3.80 9.10 2.55
CA ILE A 427 2.88 9.53 3.61
C ILE A 427 1.90 8.45 4.05
N ARG A 428 1.62 7.46 3.18
CA ARG A 428 0.76 6.32 3.52
C ARG A 428 1.22 5.65 4.81
N ILE A 429 2.53 5.50 5.00
CA ILE A 429 3.13 4.93 6.21
C ILE A 429 3.83 6.03 7.02
N CYS A 430 4.50 6.96 6.34
CA CYS A 430 5.38 7.96 6.91
C CYS A 430 4.73 9.36 7.00
N GLY A 431 3.44 9.42 7.37
CA GLY A 431 2.71 10.69 7.53
C GLY A 431 3.42 11.61 8.53
N PRO A 432 3.80 12.85 8.14
CA PRO A 432 4.71 13.70 8.91
C PRO A 432 4.05 14.38 10.10
N GLU A 433 2.73 14.26 10.27
CA GLU A 433 1.93 15.12 11.16
C GLU A 433 2.41 15.11 12.62
N TYR A 434 2.88 13.97 13.13
CA TYR A 434 3.36 13.89 14.50
C TYR A 434 4.66 14.68 14.69
N LEU A 435 5.65 14.49 13.81
CA LEU A 435 6.94 15.19 13.85
C LEU A 435 6.82 16.68 13.50
N MET A 436 5.83 17.10 12.71
CA MET A 436 5.59 18.52 12.42
C MET A 436 5.08 19.33 13.62
N ASN A 437 4.72 18.67 14.72
CA ASN A 437 4.49 19.36 16.01
C ASN A 437 5.79 19.79 16.70
N GLU A 438 6.92 19.28 16.24
CA GLU A 438 8.24 19.59 16.76
C GLU A 438 8.97 20.56 15.84
N ASP A 439 9.85 21.35 16.42
CA ASP A 439 10.68 22.30 15.67
C ASP A 439 11.86 21.63 14.94
N VAL A 440 11.54 20.81 13.94
CA VAL A 440 12.49 20.01 13.13
C VAL A 440 12.11 20.04 11.65
N VAL A 441 13.08 19.78 10.78
CA VAL A 441 12.85 19.48 9.35
C VAL A 441 12.94 17.99 9.13
N LEU A 442 11.91 17.39 8.52
CA LEU A 442 11.86 15.96 8.22
C LEU A 442 12.14 15.74 6.73
N VAL A 443 13.02 14.78 6.45
CA VAL A 443 13.27 14.26 5.10
C VAL A 443 12.89 12.78 5.08
N THR A 444 12.01 12.38 4.17
CA THR A 444 11.72 10.97 3.87
C THR A 444 12.08 10.69 2.42
N PHE A 445 12.38 9.45 2.05
CA PHE A 445 12.79 9.14 0.68
C PHE A 445 12.60 7.67 0.33
N ASN A 446 12.65 7.38 -0.97
CA ASN A 446 12.68 6.02 -1.53
C ASN A 446 14.10 5.68 -2.00
N TYR A 447 14.54 4.43 -1.84
CA TYR A 447 15.82 3.91 -2.34
C TYR A 447 15.59 2.57 -3.07
N ARG A 448 16.54 2.13 -3.92
CA ARG A 448 16.38 0.86 -4.64
C ARG A 448 16.35 -0.35 -3.70
N LEU A 449 15.49 -1.31 -4.03
CA LEU A 449 15.22 -2.51 -3.23
C LEU A 449 15.54 -3.81 -4.00
N GLY A 450 15.59 -4.93 -3.29
CA GLY A 450 15.77 -6.28 -3.82
C GLY A 450 16.99 -6.41 -4.73
N ALA A 451 16.85 -7.16 -5.83
CA ALA A 451 17.92 -7.31 -6.81
C ALA A 451 18.34 -5.95 -7.41
N LEU A 452 17.41 -5.01 -7.63
CA LEU A 452 17.72 -3.72 -8.23
C LEU A 452 18.64 -2.86 -7.34
N GLY A 453 18.49 -2.97 -6.02
CA GLY A 453 19.31 -2.27 -5.04
C GLY A 453 20.55 -3.03 -4.58
N PHE A 454 20.54 -4.36 -4.57
CA PHE A 454 21.53 -5.16 -3.84
C PHE A 454 22.12 -6.35 -4.61
N LEU A 455 21.86 -6.47 -5.93
CA LEU A 455 22.56 -7.44 -6.77
C LEU A 455 24.08 -7.17 -6.72
N SER A 456 24.87 -8.23 -6.51
CA SER A 456 26.32 -8.15 -6.55
C SER A 456 26.92 -9.38 -7.22
N THR A 457 27.79 -9.14 -8.19
CA THR A 457 28.66 -10.15 -8.81
C THR A 457 30.02 -10.24 -8.13
N GLN A 458 30.35 -9.36 -7.18
CA GLN A 458 31.69 -9.26 -6.55
C GLN A 458 32.83 -9.03 -7.57
N ASP A 459 32.52 -8.28 -8.63
CA ASP A 459 33.46 -7.74 -9.62
C ASP A 459 32.90 -6.41 -10.17
N SER A 460 33.61 -5.80 -11.12
CA SER A 460 33.29 -4.47 -11.67
C SER A 460 31.98 -4.38 -12.47
N GLU A 461 31.30 -5.51 -12.75
CA GLU A 461 30.08 -5.49 -13.56
C GLU A 461 28.91 -4.86 -12.80
N THR A 462 28.87 -5.03 -11.48
CA THR A 462 27.87 -4.41 -10.58
C THR A 462 28.54 -3.48 -9.57
N SER A 463 27.90 -2.37 -9.22
CA SER A 463 28.44 -1.48 -8.18
C SER A 463 28.19 -2.00 -6.75
N SER A 464 27.28 -2.96 -6.57
CA SER A 464 26.83 -3.49 -5.26
C SER A 464 26.27 -2.41 -4.32
N ASN A 465 25.47 -2.82 -3.33
CA ASN A 465 24.85 -1.94 -2.32
C ASN A 465 24.27 -0.63 -2.87
N ASN A 466 23.71 -0.66 -4.08
CA ASN A 466 23.20 0.51 -4.75
C ASN A 466 22.09 1.19 -3.93
N GLY A 467 21.25 0.42 -3.24
CA GLY A 467 20.28 0.97 -2.28
C GLY A 467 20.90 1.78 -1.14
N LEU A 468 22.08 1.39 -0.62
CA LEU A 468 22.81 2.18 0.38
C LEU A 468 23.51 3.39 -0.25
N LYS A 469 23.98 3.26 -1.50
CA LYS A 469 24.58 4.39 -2.25
C LYS A 469 23.52 5.43 -2.62
N ASP A 470 22.28 5.01 -2.86
CA ASP A 470 21.12 5.90 -3.01
C ASP A 470 20.89 6.72 -1.73
N GLN A 471 20.94 6.06 -0.57
CA GLN A 471 20.86 6.74 0.74
C GLN A 471 22.00 7.75 0.94
N VAL A 472 23.23 7.43 0.52
CA VAL A 472 24.35 8.41 0.52
C VAL A 472 24.03 9.62 -0.36
N MET A 473 23.43 9.41 -1.54
CA MET A 473 23.08 10.51 -2.43
C MET A 473 22.01 11.43 -1.82
N VAL A 474 21.04 10.88 -1.09
CA VAL A 474 20.10 11.68 -0.28
C VAL A 474 20.83 12.50 0.77
N LEU A 475 21.77 11.90 1.52
CA LEU A 475 22.52 12.64 2.54
C LEU A 475 23.38 13.76 1.94
N LYS A 476 23.96 13.55 0.76
CA LYS A 476 24.66 14.62 0.01
C LYS A 476 23.70 15.72 -0.44
N TRP A 477 22.52 15.35 -0.96
CA TRP A 477 21.47 16.31 -1.31
C TRP A 477 21.03 17.14 -0.10
N VAL A 478 20.85 16.51 1.06
CA VAL A 478 20.51 17.18 2.32
C VAL A 478 21.59 18.20 2.69
N GLN A 479 22.87 17.83 2.63
CA GLN A 479 23.98 18.75 2.92
C GLN A 479 23.99 19.97 1.99
N GLN A 480 23.63 19.79 0.72
CA GLN A 480 23.64 20.84 -0.29
C GLN A 480 22.41 21.76 -0.22
N ASN A 481 21.23 21.19 0.06
CA ASN A 481 19.95 21.85 -0.22
C ASN A 481 19.08 22.13 1.01
N ILE A 482 19.27 21.44 2.14
CA ILE A 482 18.26 21.49 3.23
C ILE A 482 18.13 22.85 3.91
N ALA A 483 19.16 23.71 3.83
CA ALA A 483 19.11 25.08 4.32
C ALA A 483 17.99 25.90 3.66
N GLN A 484 17.69 25.63 2.40
CA GLN A 484 16.62 26.31 1.64
C GLN A 484 15.22 25.97 2.17
N PHE A 485 15.10 24.89 2.96
CA PHE A 485 13.88 24.45 3.62
C PHE A 485 13.87 24.78 5.13
N GLY A 486 14.87 25.54 5.60
CA GLY A 486 15.02 25.91 7.01
C GLY A 486 15.70 24.85 7.87
N GLY A 487 16.36 23.86 7.26
CA GLY A 487 17.11 22.83 7.96
C GLY A 487 18.60 23.16 8.09
N ASN A 488 19.22 22.75 9.19
CA ASN A 488 20.64 22.95 9.45
C ASN A 488 21.45 21.75 8.93
N PRO A 489 22.25 21.88 7.85
CA PRO A 489 23.06 20.77 7.33
C PRO A 489 24.15 20.32 8.32
N LYS A 490 24.51 21.15 9.31
CA LYS A 490 25.45 20.83 10.39
C LYS A 490 24.78 20.17 11.61
N ASN A 491 23.48 19.90 11.53
CA ASN A 491 22.71 19.28 12.60
C ASN A 491 21.71 18.25 12.05
N VAL A 492 22.25 17.19 11.46
CA VAL A 492 21.49 16.13 10.77
C VAL A 492 21.48 14.85 11.60
N THR A 493 20.30 14.29 11.82
CA THR A 493 20.07 13.00 12.48
C THR A 493 19.50 12.01 11.48
N ILE A 494 20.20 10.90 11.25
CA ILE A 494 19.64 9.78 10.47
C ILE A 494 18.90 8.83 11.40
N PHE A 495 17.72 8.36 11.00
CA PHE A 495 16.95 7.42 11.78
C PHE A 495 16.18 6.45 10.89
N GLY A 496 15.96 5.23 11.38
CA GLY A 496 15.33 4.18 10.60
C GLY A 496 14.94 2.98 11.45
N VAL A 497 14.09 2.12 10.88
CA VAL A 497 13.56 0.92 11.52
C VAL A 497 13.93 -0.34 10.73
N SER A 498 14.21 -1.45 11.42
CA SER A 498 14.48 -2.74 10.76
C SER A 498 15.65 -2.64 9.77
N ALA A 499 15.47 -3.01 8.49
CA ALA A 499 16.44 -2.76 7.42
C ALA A 499 16.92 -1.31 7.31
N GLY A 500 16.05 -0.33 7.62
CA GLY A 500 16.41 1.09 7.72
C GLY A 500 17.31 1.39 8.92
N ALA A 501 17.10 0.71 10.05
CA ALA A 501 17.99 0.79 11.21
C ALA A 501 19.35 0.12 10.94
N GLY A 502 19.34 -1.02 10.22
CA GLY A 502 20.53 -1.63 9.67
C GLY A 502 21.29 -0.66 8.76
N SER A 503 20.58 0.05 7.87
CA SER A 503 21.14 1.09 7.00
C SER A 503 21.76 2.24 7.79
N VAL A 504 21.05 2.78 8.80
CA VAL A 504 21.58 3.78 9.73
C VAL A 504 22.89 3.30 10.33
N HIS A 505 22.93 2.07 10.85
CA HIS A 505 24.13 1.53 11.47
C HIS A 505 25.25 1.29 10.43
N PHE A 506 24.93 0.87 9.20
CA PHE A 506 25.89 0.78 8.09
C PHE A 506 26.51 2.14 7.73
N HIS A 507 25.74 3.23 7.75
CA HIS A 507 26.25 4.58 7.51
C HIS A 507 27.30 5.02 8.55
N LEU A 508 27.30 4.48 9.77
CA LEU A 508 28.37 4.74 10.74
C LEU A 508 29.71 4.13 10.28
N PHE A 509 29.72 3.10 9.44
CA PHE A 509 30.94 2.45 8.97
C PHE A 509 31.41 2.94 7.60
N SER A 510 30.50 3.48 6.80
CA SER A 510 30.80 3.82 5.41
C SER A 510 31.67 5.06 5.28
N PRO A 511 32.81 5.01 4.54
CA PRO A 511 33.60 6.20 4.26
C PRO A 511 32.81 7.24 3.45
N LEU A 512 31.88 6.80 2.60
CA LEU A 512 31.04 7.68 1.77
C LEU A 512 30.08 8.56 2.57
N SER A 513 29.83 8.18 3.83
CA SER A 513 28.87 8.87 4.71
C SER A 513 29.55 9.82 5.70
N LYS A 514 30.89 9.91 5.67
CA LYS A 514 31.68 10.69 6.62
C LYS A 514 31.28 12.16 6.57
N GLY A 515 30.87 12.70 7.71
CA GLY A 515 30.51 14.12 7.87
C GLY A 515 29.14 14.51 7.31
N LEU A 516 28.33 13.57 6.81
CA LEU A 516 27.00 13.88 6.28
C LEU A 516 25.89 13.88 7.34
N PHE A 517 26.16 13.33 8.53
CA PHE A 517 25.24 13.29 9.66
C PHE A 517 25.99 13.42 10.98
N HIS A 518 25.25 13.75 12.03
CA HIS A 518 25.78 14.18 13.32
C HIS A 518 25.22 13.36 14.49
N ARG A 519 24.12 12.61 14.27
CA ARG A 519 23.47 11.72 15.24
C ARG A 519 22.78 10.58 14.50
N ALA A 520 22.54 9.47 15.21
CA ALA A 520 21.89 8.30 14.63
C ALA A 520 20.85 7.69 15.59
N ILE A 521 19.76 7.17 15.03
CA ILE A 521 18.76 6.36 15.76
C ILE A 521 18.46 5.09 14.97
N ALA A 522 18.82 3.92 15.51
CA ALA A 522 18.60 2.62 14.89
C ALA A 522 17.55 1.82 15.66
N MET A 523 16.33 1.78 15.14
CA MET A 523 15.17 1.14 15.77
C MET A 523 15.04 -0.31 15.31
N SER A 524 15.21 -1.27 16.22
CA SER A 524 14.92 -2.68 15.95
C SER A 524 15.80 -3.25 14.82
N GLY A 525 17.07 -2.83 14.73
CA GLY A 525 18.02 -3.36 13.76
C GLY A 525 19.44 -2.77 13.83
N VAL A 526 20.45 -3.63 13.71
CA VAL A 526 21.89 -3.31 13.73
C VAL A 526 22.67 -4.23 12.78
N VAL A 527 23.85 -3.82 12.34
CA VAL A 527 24.69 -4.59 11.38
C VAL A 527 25.13 -5.98 11.86
N LEU A 528 25.06 -6.27 13.16
CA LEU A 528 25.37 -7.60 13.72
C LEU A 528 24.16 -8.53 13.79
N ASN A 529 22.97 -8.07 13.37
CA ASN A 529 21.84 -8.97 13.16
C ASN A 529 22.08 -9.86 11.93
N PRO A 530 21.63 -11.13 11.97
CA PRO A 530 21.98 -12.12 10.93
C PRO A 530 21.42 -11.79 9.54
N TRP A 531 20.35 -10.98 9.48
CA TRP A 531 19.72 -10.55 8.23
C TRP A 531 20.39 -9.32 7.61
N ALA A 532 21.25 -8.60 8.33
CA ALA A 532 21.76 -7.30 7.89
C ALA A 532 22.85 -7.38 6.80
N LEU A 533 23.65 -8.45 6.79
CA LEU A 533 24.73 -8.66 5.82
C LEU A 533 24.60 -10.03 5.15
N VAL A 534 24.48 -10.02 3.82
CA VAL A 534 24.29 -11.24 3.04
C VAL A 534 25.59 -12.00 2.81
N GLN A 535 25.49 -13.34 2.83
CA GLN A 535 26.58 -14.25 2.46
C GLN A 535 26.41 -14.74 1.01
N ASN A 536 27.53 -14.99 0.34
CA ASN A 536 27.58 -15.52 -1.03
C ASN A 536 26.72 -14.73 -2.05
N PRO A 537 26.82 -13.39 -2.11
CA PRO A 537 25.96 -12.58 -2.98
C PRO A 537 26.10 -12.94 -4.47
N ARG A 538 27.30 -13.31 -4.92
CA ARG A 538 27.57 -13.73 -6.30
C ARG A 538 26.72 -14.95 -6.67
N ASP A 539 26.80 -16.03 -5.89
CA ASP A 539 26.02 -17.25 -6.12
C ASP A 539 24.51 -16.95 -6.23
N ARG A 540 23.99 -16.08 -5.35
CA ARG A 540 22.59 -15.65 -5.38
C ARG A 540 22.21 -14.90 -6.66
N ALA A 541 23.07 -14.01 -7.14
CA ALA A 541 22.88 -13.31 -8.41
C ALA A 541 22.82 -14.29 -9.59
N PHE A 542 23.73 -15.27 -9.64
CA PHE A 542 23.75 -16.29 -10.69
C PHE A 542 22.54 -17.23 -10.62
N ARG A 543 22.07 -17.62 -9.43
CA ARG A 543 20.84 -18.42 -9.27
C ARG A 543 19.58 -17.69 -9.71
N LEU A 544 19.50 -16.37 -9.46
CA LEU A 544 18.41 -15.56 -10.02
C LEU A 544 18.48 -15.56 -11.55
N GLY A 545 19.67 -15.37 -12.12
CA GLY A 545 19.90 -15.47 -13.57
C GLY A 545 19.44 -16.81 -14.14
N GLU A 546 19.84 -17.93 -13.54
CA GLU A 546 19.47 -19.27 -13.97
C GLU A 546 17.95 -19.49 -13.91
N THR A 547 17.31 -19.04 -12.83
CA THR A 547 15.85 -19.10 -12.65
C THR A 547 15.10 -18.34 -13.76
N LEU A 548 15.69 -17.26 -14.25
CA LEU A 548 15.16 -16.43 -15.34
C LEU A 548 15.57 -16.91 -16.74
N GLY A 549 16.36 -18.00 -16.84
CA GLY A 549 16.77 -18.61 -18.11
C GLY A 549 18.20 -18.29 -18.58
N CYS A 550 19.01 -17.60 -17.76
CA CYS A 550 20.42 -17.29 -18.07
C CYS A 550 21.38 -18.17 -17.27
N LYS A 551 21.81 -19.29 -17.87
CA LYS A 551 22.87 -20.15 -17.31
C LYS A 551 24.23 -19.70 -17.83
N THR A 552 25.02 -19.06 -16.98
CA THR A 552 26.36 -18.56 -17.31
C THR A 552 27.24 -18.56 -16.06
N THR A 553 28.55 -18.50 -16.22
CA THR A 553 29.52 -18.21 -15.14
C THR A 553 30.18 -16.83 -15.31
N ASP A 554 29.92 -16.18 -16.45
CA ASP A 554 30.41 -14.86 -16.83
C ASP A 554 29.46 -13.77 -16.31
N SER A 555 30.00 -12.90 -15.45
CA SER A 555 29.28 -11.81 -14.79
C SER A 555 28.75 -10.78 -15.77
N LYS A 556 29.52 -10.48 -16.83
CA LYS A 556 29.12 -9.49 -17.82
C LYS A 556 27.89 -9.97 -18.58
N LYS A 557 27.91 -11.22 -19.03
CA LYS A 557 26.74 -11.87 -19.67
C LYS A 557 25.53 -11.90 -18.75
N LEU A 558 25.73 -12.21 -17.47
CA LEU A 558 24.65 -12.22 -16.48
C LEU A 558 24.03 -10.82 -16.33
N VAL A 559 24.84 -9.79 -16.12
CA VAL A 559 24.37 -8.41 -15.90
C VAL A 559 23.72 -7.84 -17.15
N GLU A 560 24.30 -8.05 -18.34
CA GLU A 560 23.71 -7.68 -19.62
C GLU A 560 22.34 -8.34 -19.81
N PHE A 561 22.21 -9.63 -19.51
CA PHE A 561 20.93 -10.32 -19.54
C PHE A 561 19.93 -9.71 -18.54
N LEU A 562 20.30 -9.56 -17.27
CA LEU A 562 19.40 -9.04 -16.22
C LEU A 562 18.94 -7.59 -16.47
N ARG A 563 19.71 -6.79 -17.22
CA ARG A 563 19.28 -5.46 -17.69
C ARG A 563 18.13 -5.51 -18.69
N THR A 564 17.97 -6.61 -19.43
CA THR A 564 16.86 -6.80 -20.37
C THR A 564 15.58 -7.35 -19.71
N VAL A 565 15.70 -7.89 -18.49
CA VAL A 565 14.57 -8.50 -17.77
C VAL A 565 13.66 -7.41 -17.17
N PRO A 566 12.33 -7.48 -17.31
CA PRO A 566 11.42 -6.54 -16.65
C PRO A 566 11.59 -6.54 -15.13
N ALA A 567 11.54 -5.37 -14.49
CA ALA A 567 11.73 -5.22 -13.04
C ALA A 567 10.85 -6.17 -12.22
N MET A 568 9.56 -6.28 -12.57
CA MET A 568 8.62 -7.22 -11.94
C MET A 568 9.12 -8.67 -11.94
N LYS A 569 9.76 -9.14 -13.02
CA LYS A 569 10.29 -10.51 -13.08
C LYS A 569 11.50 -10.71 -12.17
N LEU A 570 12.32 -9.67 -11.96
CA LEU A 570 13.42 -9.72 -11.00
C LEU A 570 12.92 -9.85 -9.57
N VAL A 571 11.82 -9.16 -9.23
CA VAL A 571 11.18 -9.23 -7.90
C VAL A 571 10.46 -10.56 -7.70
N ASP A 572 9.63 -10.99 -8.67
CA ASP A 572 8.77 -12.18 -8.60
C ASP A 572 9.53 -13.52 -8.55
N ASN A 573 10.78 -13.57 -9.03
CA ASN A 573 11.54 -14.82 -9.11
C ASN A 573 12.59 -15.00 -8.00
N VAL A 574 12.63 -14.11 -7.01
CA VAL A 574 13.54 -14.22 -5.86
C VAL A 574 13.27 -15.50 -5.07
N GLU A 575 12.00 -15.79 -4.75
CA GLU A 575 11.65 -16.96 -3.92
C GLU A 575 12.00 -18.29 -4.61
N LYS A 576 11.93 -18.34 -5.95
CA LYS A 576 12.30 -19.52 -6.73
C LYS A 576 13.81 -19.72 -6.81
N ALA A 577 14.58 -18.63 -6.72
CA ALA A 577 16.04 -18.69 -6.73
C ALA A 577 16.61 -19.18 -5.39
N GLN A 578 15.84 -19.13 -4.29
CA GLN A 578 16.27 -19.56 -2.96
C GLN A 578 16.44 -21.08 -2.85
N THR A 579 17.48 -21.50 -2.14
CA THR A 579 17.64 -22.90 -1.71
C THR A 579 16.66 -23.24 -0.58
N PRO A 580 16.33 -24.52 -0.35
CA PRO A 580 15.48 -24.92 0.79
C PRO A 580 16.00 -24.44 2.15
N GLN A 581 17.32 -24.44 2.35
CA GLN A 581 17.94 -23.96 3.59
C GLN A 581 17.80 -22.44 3.75
N GLU A 582 17.88 -21.66 2.67
CA GLU A 582 17.64 -20.21 2.72
C GLU A 582 16.17 -19.90 3.05
N LYS A 583 15.22 -20.63 2.43
CA LYS A 583 13.79 -20.51 2.76
C LYS A 583 13.51 -20.80 4.24
N ALA A 584 14.09 -21.88 4.76
CA ALA A 584 13.93 -22.27 6.17
C ALA A 584 14.58 -21.29 7.16
N SER A 585 15.62 -20.55 6.74
CA SER A 585 16.30 -19.58 7.60
C SER A 585 15.56 -18.25 7.77
N HIS A 586 14.60 -17.95 6.89
CA HIS A 586 13.91 -16.65 6.80
C HIS A 586 14.85 -15.44 6.67
N LEU A 587 16.11 -15.64 6.26
CA LEU A 587 17.05 -14.56 5.99
C LEU A 587 16.80 -13.93 4.62
N LEU A 588 17.16 -12.66 4.51
CA LEU A 588 16.99 -11.86 3.30
C LEU A 588 17.86 -12.40 2.15
N PHE A 589 17.29 -12.45 0.94
CA PHE A 589 17.99 -12.98 -0.24
C PHE A 589 18.94 -11.94 -0.86
N PHE A 590 18.44 -10.73 -1.09
CA PHE A 590 19.22 -9.57 -1.50
C PHE A 590 19.22 -8.54 -0.36
N ALA A 591 20.40 -8.20 0.12
CA ALA A 591 20.63 -7.30 1.25
C ALA A 591 22.07 -6.76 1.14
N PRO A 592 22.52 -5.85 2.03
CA PRO A 592 23.88 -5.33 2.01
C PRO A 592 24.95 -6.43 1.98
N THR A 593 26.04 -6.17 1.27
CA THR A 593 27.15 -7.10 1.08
C THR A 593 28.52 -6.42 1.12
N LEU A 594 29.59 -7.20 1.21
CA LEU A 594 30.95 -6.70 1.08
C LEU A 594 31.27 -6.39 -0.39
N GLU A 595 31.84 -5.22 -0.63
CA GLU A 595 32.21 -4.77 -1.97
C GLU A 595 33.63 -5.19 -2.31
N ASN A 596 33.80 -6.48 -2.61
CA ASN A 596 35.07 -7.03 -3.07
C ASN A 596 35.17 -6.85 -4.60
N GLY A 597 36.32 -6.40 -5.09
CA GLY A 597 36.61 -6.38 -6.54
C GLY A 597 36.08 -5.16 -7.31
N THR A 598 35.74 -4.06 -6.63
CA THR A 598 35.45 -2.79 -7.32
C THR A 598 36.75 -2.18 -7.85
N SER A 599 36.69 -1.51 -9.01
CA SER A 599 37.85 -0.82 -9.60
C SER A 599 38.05 0.61 -9.06
N ASN A 600 37.05 1.16 -8.35
CA ASN A 600 37.09 2.50 -7.80
C ASN A 600 36.90 2.45 -6.28
N GLU A 601 38.00 2.62 -5.54
CA GLU A 601 38.00 2.63 -4.07
C GLU A 601 37.16 3.79 -3.51
N GLU A 602 37.04 4.90 -4.25
CA GLU A 602 36.25 6.07 -3.84
C GLU A 602 34.73 5.85 -3.89
N GLU A 603 34.28 4.74 -4.49
CA GLU A 603 32.86 4.35 -4.56
C GLU A 603 32.49 3.23 -3.59
N ILE A 604 33.44 2.75 -2.77
CA ILE A 604 33.22 1.64 -1.86
C ILE A 604 32.38 2.07 -0.66
N PHE A 605 31.18 1.51 -0.53
CA PHE A 605 30.32 1.78 0.62
C PHE A 605 30.78 0.99 1.87
N LEU A 606 31.13 -0.30 1.71
CA LEU A 606 31.51 -1.20 2.80
C LEU A 606 32.77 -2.00 2.42
N HIS A 607 33.89 -1.69 3.07
CA HIS A 607 35.23 -2.20 2.73
C HIS A 607 35.69 -3.40 3.56
N ASP A 608 35.03 -3.69 4.69
CA ASP A 608 35.34 -4.81 5.59
C ASP A 608 34.06 -5.25 6.31
N THR A 609 34.10 -6.41 6.96
CA THR A 609 32.98 -6.92 7.74
C THR A 609 32.63 -5.97 8.88
N PRO A 610 31.34 -5.74 9.17
CA PRO A 610 30.94 -4.85 10.26
C PRO A 610 31.50 -5.25 11.62
N ILE A 611 31.64 -6.56 11.88
CA ILE A 611 32.25 -7.06 13.12
C ILE A 611 33.73 -6.67 13.25
N ASN A 612 34.50 -6.71 12.17
CA ASN A 612 35.89 -6.24 12.18
C ASN A 612 35.96 -4.73 12.41
N LEU A 613 35.11 -3.96 11.71
CA LEU A 613 35.11 -2.51 11.81
C LEU A 613 34.74 -2.03 13.23
N ILE A 614 33.66 -2.58 13.81
CA ILE A 614 33.18 -2.18 15.13
C ILE A 614 34.17 -2.58 16.24
N MET A 615 34.75 -3.79 16.19
CA MET A 615 35.73 -4.28 17.17
C MET A 615 37.02 -3.44 17.18
N ASN A 616 37.43 -2.94 16.00
CA ASN A 616 38.58 -2.06 15.85
C ASN A 616 38.24 -0.57 16.06
N GLY A 617 37.00 -0.24 16.43
CA GLY A 617 36.55 1.14 16.62
C GLY A 617 36.52 1.98 15.35
N LYS A 618 36.58 1.38 14.16
CA LYS A 618 36.58 2.04 12.85
C LYS A 618 35.16 2.37 12.38
N PHE A 619 34.57 3.38 13.02
CA PHE A 619 33.26 3.93 12.65
C PHE A 619 33.14 5.39 13.08
N HIS A 620 32.24 6.14 12.43
CA HIS A 620 31.93 7.53 12.75
C HIS A 620 31.31 7.60 14.15
N LYS A 621 31.96 8.34 15.06
CA LYS A 621 31.52 8.51 16.44
C LYS A 621 30.51 9.65 16.51
N VAL A 622 29.25 9.31 16.70
CA VAL A 622 28.15 10.26 16.89
C VAL A 622 27.28 9.80 18.07
N PRO A 623 26.50 10.68 18.73
CA PRO A 623 25.46 10.24 19.66
C PRO A 623 24.54 9.23 18.98
N PHE A 624 24.17 8.17 19.70
CA PHE A 624 23.43 7.06 19.12
C PHE A 624 22.28 6.59 20.02
N ILE A 625 21.08 6.42 19.46
CA ILE A 625 19.97 5.70 20.09
C ILE A 625 19.80 4.36 19.38
N THR A 626 19.60 3.28 20.13
CA THR A 626 19.15 2.01 19.56
C THR A 626 18.20 1.29 20.50
N GLY A 627 17.47 0.29 20.03
CA GLY A 627 16.50 -0.43 20.84
C GLY A 627 15.74 -1.47 20.05
N VAL A 628 14.77 -2.07 20.74
CA VAL A 628 13.88 -3.13 20.22
C VAL A 628 12.46 -2.93 20.76
N THR A 629 11.50 -3.60 20.14
CA THR A 629 10.17 -3.80 20.72
C THR A 629 10.20 -4.92 21.78
N SER A 630 9.11 -5.08 22.54
CA SER A 630 9.03 -6.14 23.56
C SER A 630 8.96 -7.55 22.96
N HIS A 631 8.44 -7.70 21.73
CA HIS A 631 8.14 -8.99 21.10
C HIS A 631 8.45 -9.00 19.59
N GLU A 632 9.68 -8.64 19.22
CA GLU A 632 10.16 -8.59 17.82
C GLU A 632 9.83 -9.86 17.01
N GLY A 633 9.98 -11.02 17.64
CA GLY A 633 9.78 -12.34 17.02
C GLY A 633 8.37 -12.61 16.54
N MET A 634 7.37 -11.79 16.92
CA MET A 634 6.02 -11.85 16.35
C MET A 634 6.04 -11.70 14.82
N LEU A 635 7.05 -11.02 14.25
CA LEU A 635 7.27 -10.91 12.81
C LEU A 635 7.20 -12.27 12.07
N LEU A 636 7.60 -13.35 12.74
CA LEU A 636 7.64 -14.71 12.17
C LEU A 636 6.26 -15.38 12.10
N PHE A 637 5.21 -14.79 12.68
CA PHE A 637 3.86 -15.36 12.59
C PHE A 637 3.37 -15.43 11.16
N LYS A 638 3.75 -14.49 10.28
CA LYS A 638 3.43 -14.60 8.86
C LYS A 638 3.98 -15.89 8.25
N ALA A 639 5.23 -16.25 8.57
CA ALA A 639 5.82 -17.50 8.11
C ALA A 639 5.09 -18.73 8.67
N ILE A 640 4.66 -18.69 9.94
CA ILE A 640 3.86 -19.75 10.58
C ILE A 640 2.48 -19.88 9.91
N HIS A 641 1.82 -18.75 9.60
CA HIS A 641 0.51 -18.76 8.93
C HIS A 641 0.62 -19.26 7.48
N SER A 642 1.67 -18.88 6.75
CA SER A 642 1.89 -19.32 5.37
C SER A 642 2.37 -20.78 5.27
N ASN A 643 2.98 -21.33 6.32
CA ASN A 643 3.43 -22.72 6.36
C ASN A 643 2.85 -23.47 7.58
N PRO A 644 1.68 -24.10 7.45
CA PRO A 644 1.00 -24.76 8.57
C PRO A 644 1.76 -25.97 9.13
N THR A 645 2.77 -26.51 8.43
CA THR A 645 3.60 -27.63 8.96
C THR A 645 4.79 -27.15 9.77
N LEU A 646 5.16 -25.86 9.74
CA LEU A 646 6.41 -25.36 10.31
C LEU A 646 6.60 -25.72 11.79
N LEU A 647 5.55 -25.60 12.60
CA LEU A 647 5.60 -25.96 14.02
C LEU A 647 5.77 -27.48 14.23
N ASN A 648 5.14 -28.29 13.39
CA ASN A 648 5.29 -29.75 13.42
C ASN A 648 6.70 -30.15 12.96
N ASP A 649 7.25 -29.49 11.95
CA ASP A 649 8.60 -29.74 11.45
C ASP A 649 9.65 -29.43 12.52
N MET A 650 9.46 -28.35 13.28
CA MET A 650 10.31 -28.02 14.44
C MET A 650 10.26 -29.09 15.54
N ASN A 651 9.09 -29.70 15.79
CA ASN A 651 8.97 -30.79 16.76
C ASN A 651 9.55 -32.11 16.24
N ASN A 652 9.46 -32.37 14.94
CA ASN A 652 10.02 -33.56 14.32
C ASN A 652 11.55 -33.50 14.21
N ASN A 653 12.11 -32.30 14.11
CA ASN A 653 13.54 -32.08 14.03
C ASN A 653 13.94 -30.77 14.73
N TYR A 654 14.48 -30.86 15.95
CA TYR A 654 14.90 -29.67 16.69
C TYR A 654 16.08 -28.92 16.06
N GLU A 655 16.77 -29.49 15.06
CA GLU A 655 17.78 -28.74 14.32
C GLU A 655 17.22 -27.58 13.48
N PHE A 656 15.89 -27.47 13.33
CA PHE A 656 15.24 -26.24 12.84
C PHE A 656 15.39 -25.06 13.80
N LEU A 657 15.65 -25.30 15.08
CA LEU A 657 15.91 -24.25 16.08
C LEU A 657 17.36 -23.76 16.07
N ILE A 658 18.25 -24.36 15.27
CA ILE A 658 19.65 -23.93 15.18
C ILE A 658 19.73 -22.75 14.20
N PRO A 659 20.13 -21.55 14.64
CA PRO A 659 20.37 -20.43 13.73
C PRO A 659 21.46 -20.81 12.72
N SER A 660 21.24 -20.46 11.45
CA SER A 660 22.21 -20.73 10.38
C SER A 660 23.57 -20.08 10.63
N THR A 661 23.62 -18.99 11.41
CA THR A 661 24.83 -18.28 11.82
C THR A 661 25.78 -19.09 12.69
N LEU A 662 25.32 -20.17 13.34
CA LEU A 662 26.20 -21.05 14.10
C LEU A 662 27.06 -21.96 13.22
N ASN A 663 26.79 -22.02 11.90
CA ASN A 663 27.56 -22.79 10.91
C ASN A 663 27.77 -24.27 11.29
N LEU A 664 26.80 -24.87 12.00
CA LEU A 664 26.84 -26.26 12.39
C LEU A 664 26.37 -27.17 11.25
N LYS A 665 27.09 -28.27 11.03
CA LYS A 665 26.65 -29.33 10.13
C LYS A 665 25.47 -30.06 10.76
N LYS A 666 24.27 -29.85 10.20
CA LYS A 666 23.05 -30.58 10.55
C LYS A 666 23.24 -32.10 10.47
N GLY A 667 22.64 -32.83 11.40
CA GLY A 667 22.78 -34.28 11.59
C GLY A 667 24.07 -34.71 12.29
N SER A 668 24.88 -33.78 12.81
CA SER A 668 26.05 -34.11 13.61
C SER A 668 25.67 -34.29 15.09
N SER A 669 26.48 -35.03 15.85
CA SER A 669 26.30 -35.11 17.31
C SER A 669 26.31 -33.74 17.98
N LYS A 670 27.09 -32.80 17.43
CA LYS A 670 27.19 -31.44 17.95
C LYS A 670 25.95 -30.60 17.63
N SER A 671 25.39 -30.70 16.42
CA SER A 671 24.15 -30.00 16.08
C SER A 671 22.99 -30.53 16.92
N GLU A 672 22.89 -31.84 17.12
CA GLU A 672 21.88 -32.44 18.02
C GLU A 672 22.04 -31.93 19.47
N GLU A 673 23.26 -31.92 20.02
CA GLU A 673 23.53 -31.39 21.36
C GLU A 673 23.08 -29.93 21.50
N VAL A 674 23.36 -29.10 20.50
CA VAL A 674 23.00 -27.68 20.47
C VAL A 674 21.49 -27.49 20.33
N ALA A 675 20.85 -28.24 19.43
CA ALA A 675 19.39 -28.22 19.26
C ALA A 675 18.68 -28.56 20.58
N GLN A 676 19.15 -29.59 21.29
CA GLN A 676 18.58 -29.99 22.58
C GLN A 676 18.80 -28.92 23.66
N LYS A 677 19.96 -28.24 23.68
CA LYS A 677 20.21 -27.11 24.59
C LYS A 677 19.24 -25.95 24.35
N ILE A 678 19.05 -25.54 23.09
CA ILE A 678 18.11 -24.48 22.70
C ILE A 678 16.68 -24.88 23.06
N LYS A 679 16.27 -26.09 22.69
CA LYS A 679 14.93 -26.63 22.99
C LYS A 679 14.66 -26.63 24.49
N LYS A 680 15.62 -27.12 25.29
CA LYS A 680 15.50 -27.18 26.75
C LYS A 680 15.42 -25.78 27.36
N PHE A 681 16.20 -24.82 26.87
CA PHE A 681 16.21 -23.45 27.40
C PHE A 681 14.87 -22.73 27.16
N TYR A 682 14.36 -22.71 25.93
CA TYR A 682 13.14 -21.98 25.60
C TYR A 682 11.85 -22.75 25.93
N PHE A 683 11.82 -24.05 25.66
CA PHE A 683 10.59 -24.85 25.70
C PHE A 683 10.57 -25.86 26.86
N GLY A 684 11.71 -26.10 27.52
CA GLY A 684 11.82 -27.11 28.56
C GLY A 684 11.42 -28.50 28.06
N ASN A 685 10.42 -29.10 28.71
CA ASN A 685 9.87 -30.39 28.31
C ASN A 685 8.66 -30.26 27.36
N LYS A 686 8.17 -29.05 27.10
CA LYS A 686 7.02 -28.81 26.22
C LYS A 686 7.42 -28.90 24.75
N SER A 687 6.43 -29.16 23.90
CA SER A 687 6.56 -29.07 22.45
C SER A 687 6.56 -27.61 21.99
N VAL A 688 7.11 -27.36 20.81
CA VAL A 688 6.97 -26.08 20.10
C VAL A 688 5.55 -26.01 19.55
N GLY A 689 4.76 -25.02 19.97
CA GLY A 689 3.36 -24.95 19.57
C GLY A 689 2.67 -23.69 20.09
N ILE A 690 1.35 -23.62 19.90
CA ILE A 690 0.54 -22.48 20.34
C ILE A 690 0.63 -22.26 21.86
N ASP A 691 0.70 -23.34 22.65
CA ASP A 691 0.86 -23.26 24.11
C ASP A 691 2.24 -22.75 24.57
N THR A 692 3.22 -22.70 23.66
CA THR A 692 4.58 -22.19 23.90
C THR A 692 4.92 -21.01 22.98
N LEU A 693 3.90 -20.31 22.50
CA LEU A 693 4.05 -19.25 21.51
C LEU A 693 4.90 -18.08 22.00
N ASP A 694 4.77 -17.69 23.27
CA ASP A 694 5.61 -16.65 23.87
C ASP A 694 7.10 -17.05 23.90
N ALA A 695 7.40 -18.31 24.22
CA ALA A 695 8.77 -18.84 24.17
C ALA A 695 9.31 -18.84 22.74
N LEU A 696 8.47 -19.16 21.76
CA LEU A 696 8.82 -19.10 20.33
C LEU A 696 9.08 -17.66 19.87
N ILE A 697 8.26 -16.71 20.29
CA ILE A 697 8.47 -15.27 20.03
C ILE A 697 9.78 -14.81 20.65
N ASN A 698 10.04 -15.17 21.91
CA ASN A 698 11.28 -14.81 22.59
C ASN A 698 12.50 -15.39 21.87
N PHE A 699 12.44 -16.66 21.47
CA PHE A 699 13.48 -17.29 20.66
C PHE A 699 13.78 -16.50 19.38
N PHE A 700 12.75 -16.17 18.59
CA PHE A 700 12.93 -15.40 17.36
C PHE A 700 13.38 -13.96 17.59
N SER A 701 12.89 -13.31 18.65
CA SER A 701 13.34 -11.99 19.07
C SER A 701 14.83 -11.99 19.37
N ASP A 702 15.31 -13.02 20.04
CA ASP A 702 16.70 -13.14 20.43
C ASP A 702 17.62 -13.36 19.23
N ILE A 703 17.31 -14.34 18.37
CA ILE A 703 18.20 -14.70 17.25
C ILE A 703 18.22 -13.67 16.13
N PHE A 704 17.13 -12.95 15.88
CA PHE A 704 17.07 -11.96 14.81
C PHE A 704 17.43 -10.54 15.27
N PHE A 705 17.23 -10.20 16.54
CA PHE A 705 17.36 -8.81 17.00
C PHE A 705 18.22 -8.65 18.26
N ILE A 706 17.82 -9.26 19.38
CA ILE A 706 18.35 -8.89 20.71
C ILE A 706 19.82 -9.31 20.90
N VAL A 707 20.22 -10.50 20.43
CA VAL A 707 21.62 -10.96 20.59
C VAL A 707 22.59 -10.07 19.80
N GLY A 708 22.24 -9.73 18.56
CA GLY A 708 23.05 -8.81 17.73
C GLY A 708 23.10 -7.40 18.30
N LEU A 709 21.99 -6.92 18.87
CA LEU A 709 21.89 -5.63 19.56
C LEU A 709 22.77 -5.59 20.81
N LYS A 710 22.69 -6.61 21.68
CA LYS A 710 23.48 -6.69 22.91
C LYS A 710 24.97 -6.60 22.63
N LYS A 711 25.48 -7.40 21.70
CA LYS A 711 26.89 -7.36 21.25
C LYS A 711 27.26 -5.99 20.68
N THR A 712 26.38 -5.41 19.86
CA THR A 712 26.59 -4.08 19.29
C THR A 712 26.76 -3.02 20.38
N VAL A 713 25.85 -2.98 21.34
CA VAL A 713 25.87 -2.01 22.45
C VAL A 713 27.16 -2.15 23.27
N GLU A 714 27.50 -3.38 23.68
CA GLU A 714 28.71 -3.64 24.47
C GLU A 714 30.00 -3.20 23.76
N ILE A 715 30.08 -3.40 22.45
CA ILE A 715 31.25 -2.97 21.68
C ILE A 715 31.25 -1.45 21.51
N HIS A 716 30.09 -0.83 21.21
CA HIS A 716 30.00 0.63 21.05
C HIS A 716 30.46 1.37 22.30
N VAL A 717 29.97 0.97 23.48
CA VAL A 717 30.33 1.61 24.76
C VAL A 717 31.84 1.54 25.03
N LYS A 718 32.50 0.43 24.64
CA LYS A 718 33.96 0.25 24.80
C LYS A 718 34.80 0.96 23.72
N LYS A 719 34.17 1.40 22.63
CA LYS A 719 34.87 1.87 21.42
C LYS A 719 34.51 3.30 21.04
N SER A 720 33.63 3.97 21.79
CA SER A 720 33.13 5.30 21.49
C SER A 720 32.88 6.06 22.79
N ASP A 721 33.37 7.29 22.87
CA ASP A 721 33.10 8.19 24.01
C ASP A 721 31.79 8.98 23.82
N MET A 722 31.08 8.75 22.71
CA MET A 722 29.79 9.39 22.43
C MET A 722 28.64 8.71 23.19
N PRO A 723 27.64 9.46 23.65
CA PRO A 723 26.54 8.90 24.43
C PRO A 723 25.71 7.92 23.59
N LEU A 724 25.46 6.74 24.18
CA LEU A 724 24.62 5.68 23.64
C LEU A 724 23.39 5.49 24.53
N TYR A 725 22.20 5.56 23.96
CA TYR A 725 20.95 5.32 24.68
C TYR A 725 20.28 4.05 24.15
N LEU A 726 19.84 3.19 25.05
CA LEU A 726 19.10 1.95 24.74
C LEU A 726 17.65 2.07 25.18
N TYR A 727 16.71 1.60 24.36
CA TYR A 727 15.30 1.50 24.73
C TYR A 727 14.71 0.11 24.47
N GLN A 728 13.60 -0.15 25.14
CA GLN A 728 12.63 -1.16 24.78
C GLN A 728 11.27 -0.47 24.60
N PHE A 729 10.61 -0.67 23.47
CA PHE A 729 9.24 -0.19 23.26
C PHE A 729 8.25 -1.29 23.63
N SER A 730 7.44 -1.04 24.66
CA SER A 730 6.55 -2.06 25.26
C SER A 730 5.10 -1.59 25.42
N TYR A 731 4.77 -0.39 24.93
CA TYR A 731 3.39 0.11 24.90
C TYR A 731 2.55 -0.63 23.85
N ASP A 732 1.68 -1.52 24.32
CA ASP A 732 0.78 -2.32 23.48
C ASP A 732 -0.58 -1.62 23.32
N GLU A 733 -0.72 -0.84 22.23
CA GLU A 733 -1.97 -0.14 21.88
C GLU A 733 -2.97 -1.04 21.15
N LYS A 734 -2.54 -2.21 20.68
CA LYS A 734 -3.31 -3.09 19.79
C LYS A 734 -3.78 -2.40 18.51
N LEU A 735 -2.80 -1.91 17.74
CA LEU A 735 -3.04 -1.25 16.47
C LEU A 735 -3.48 -2.30 15.44
N GLY A 736 -4.79 -2.37 15.15
CA GLY A 736 -5.48 -3.45 14.43
C GLY A 736 -4.84 -4.01 13.16
N MET A 737 -3.89 -3.31 12.52
CA MET A 737 -3.08 -3.84 11.42
C MET A 737 -2.07 -4.91 11.87
N ILE A 738 -1.49 -4.80 13.07
CA ILE A 738 -0.55 -5.80 13.58
C ILE A 738 -1.30 -7.08 13.89
N GLU A 739 -2.46 -7.02 14.56
CA GLU A 739 -3.31 -8.20 14.77
C GLU A 739 -3.79 -8.78 13.44
N LYS A 740 -4.13 -7.94 12.46
CA LYS A 740 -4.54 -8.38 11.12
C LYS A 740 -3.38 -9.02 10.33
N TYR A 741 -2.17 -8.46 10.42
CA TYR A 741 -0.95 -8.98 9.79
C TYR A 741 -0.50 -10.29 10.45
N LEU A 742 -0.68 -10.39 11.77
CA LEU A 742 -0.29 -11.54 12.57
C LEU A 742 -1.37 -12.61 12.67
N GLY A 743 -2.60 -12.35 12.25
CA GLY A 743 -3.73 -13.30 12.32
C GLY A 743 -4.13 -13.71 13.74
N THR A 744 -3.65 -13.00 14.78
CA THR A 744 -3.83 -13.40 16.18
C THR A 744 -3.77 -12.21 17.15
N SER A 745 -4.32 -12.40 18.35
CA SER A 745 -4.28 -11.47 19.48
C SER A 745 -3.33 -12.02 20.54
N VAL A 746 -2.02 -11.84 20.32
CA VAL A 746 -0.98 -12.18 21.29
C VAL A 746 -0.53 -10.89 21.97
N PRO A 747 -0.58 -10.80 23.31
CA PRO A 747 -0.08 -9.63 24.02
C PRO A 747 1.40 -9.38 23.71
N GLY A 748 1.77 -8.12 23.58
CA GLY A 748 3.15 -7.74 23.29
C GLY A 748 3.25 -6.87 22.05
N VAL A 749 4.41 -6.23 21.88
CA VAL A 749 4.62 -5.28 20.80
C VAL A 749 5.48 -5.91 19.72
N CYS A 750 4.89 -6.10 18.54
CA CYS A 750 5.53 -6.67 17.37
C CYS A 750 6.57 -5.73 16.76
N HIS A 751 7.51 -6.31 16.01
CA HIS A 751 8.46 -5.58 15.18
C HIS A 751 7.81 -4.49 14.32
N GLY A 752 8.34 -3.26 14.41
CA GLY A 752 7.92 -2.12 13.60
C GLY A 752 6.66 -1.40 14.11
N ALA A 753 6.03 -1.88 15.19
CA ALA A 753 4.85 -1.23 15.76
C ALA A 753 5.10 0.21 16.21
N GLU A 754 6.32 0.51 16.66
CA GLU A 754 6.73 1.82 17.14
C GLU A 754 6.74 2.89 16.04
N ILE A 755 6.74 2.51 14.76
CA ILE A 755 6.61 3.43 13.62
C ILE A 755 5.31 4.24 13.74
N ALA A 756 4.24 3.61 14.22
CA ALA A 756 2.94 4.23 14.46
C ALA A 756 2.98 5.35 15.51
N PHE A 757 4.06 5.48 16.27
CA PHE A 757 4.23 6.51 17.30
C PHE A 757 5.17 7.64 16.86
N ILE A 758 5.73 7.53 15.67
CA ILE A 758 6.59 8.54 15.04
C ILE A 758 5.91 9.13 13.80
N PHE A 759 5.16 8.31 13.06
CA PHE A 759 4.43 8.70 11.86
C PHE A 759 2.95 8.37 11.95
N LYS A 760 2.13 9.25 11.38
CA LYS A 760 0.70 9.03 11.21
C LYS A 760 0.47 8.16 9.97
N GLY A 761 0.52 6.85 10.13
CA GLY A 761 0.25 5.89 9.05
C GLY A 761 -1.25 5.63 8.84
N PHE A 762 -1.60 5.08 7.67
CA PHE A 762 -2.98 4.74 7.28
C PHE A 762 -3.66 3.70 8.20
N PHE A 763 -2.89 2.98 9.00
CA PHE A 763 -3.34 1.92 9.90
C PHE A 763 -3.76 2.42 11.29
N VAL A 764 -3.63 3.73 11.55
CA VAL A 764 -4.11 4.36 12.78
C VAL A 764 -5.54 4.83 12.55
N SER A 765 -6.49 4.32 13.32
CA SER A 765 -7.90 4.69 13.22
C SER A 765 -8.17 6.09 13.80
N GLU A 766 -9.17 6.79 13.26
CA GLU A 766 -9.44 8.20 13.62
C GLU A 766 -9.80 8.39 15.10
N ASP A 767 -10.44 7.41 15.74
CA ASP A 767 -10.78 7.45 17.17
C ASP A 767 -9.53 7.58 18.07
N LYS A 768 -8.39 7.05 17.62
CA LYS A 768 -7.12 7.13 18.35
C LYS A 768 -6.51 8.52 18.29
N LEU A 769 -6.84 9.32 17.27
CA LEU A 769 -6.25 10.64 17.01
C LEU A 769 -6.77 11.74 17.95
N ASN A 770 -7.69 11.42 18.87
CA ASN A 770 -8.10 12.35 19.92
C ASN A 770 -6.86 12.78 20.75
N PRO A 771 -6.56 14.09 20.88
CA PRO A 771 -5.37 14.58 21.59
C PRO A 771 -5.26 14.11 23.05
N ASN A 772 -6.38 13.76 23.69
CA ASN A 772 -6.42 13.30 25.07
C ASN A 772 -6.31 11.77 25.23
N SER A 773 -6.27 11.01 24.12
CA SER A 773 -6.18 9.55 24.15
C SER A 773 -4.85 9.07 24.76
N PRO A 774 -4.81 7.89 25.40
CA PRO A 774 -3.56 7.27 25.85
C PRO A 774 -2.54 7.13 24.72
N TYR A 775 -3.01 6.72 23.53
CA TYR A 775 -2.20 6.65 22.31
C TYR A 775 -1.52 7.98 21.99
N MET A 776 -2.26 9.09 21.86
CA MET A 776 -1.68 10.39 21.50
C MET A 776 -0.75 10.95 22.59
N LYS A 777 -0.97 10.61 23.86
CA LYS A 777 -0.01 10.91 24.93
C LYS A 777 1.31 10.17 24.73
N THR A 778 1.26 8.89 24.38
CA THR A 778 2.47 8.11 24.06
C THR A 778 3.15 8.60 22.78
N VAL A 779 2.40 8.93 21.73
CA VAL A 779 2.94 9.59 20.51
C VAL A 779 3.71 10.85 20.88
N SER A 780 3.11 11.72 21.71
CA SER A 780 3.75 12.96 22.16
C SER A 780 5.04 12.71 22.93
N LYS A 781 5.08 11.67 23.80
CA LYS A 781 6.30 11.27 24.52
C LYS A 781 7.40 10.80 23.54
N VAL A 782 7.08 9.89 22.62
CA VAL A 782 8.04 9.32 21.66
C VAL A 782 8.59 10.39 20.72
N VAL A 783 7.72 11.17 20.08
CA VAL A 783 8.11 12.25 19.16
C VAL A 783 9.03 13.25 19.86
N LYS A 784 8.70 13.63 21.10
CA LYS A 784 9.52 14.57 21.87
C LYS A 784 10.90 14.00 22.21
N LEU A 785 11.00 12.73 22.61
CA LEU A 785 12.29 12.07 22.85
C LEU A 785 13.17 12.07 21.59
N TRP A 786 12.60 11.72 20.44
CA TRP A 786 13.31 11.67 19.16
C TRP A 786 13.73 13.07 18.68
N ALA A 787 12.83 14.05 18.77
CA ALA A 787 13.11 15.44 18.39
C ALA A 787 14.14 16.08 19.32
N ASN A 788 14.05 15.87 20.63
CA ASN A 788 15.06 16.33 21.58
C ASN A 788 16.43 15.72 21.27
N PHE A 789 16.48 14.42 20.99
CA PHE A 789 17.73 13.80 20.60
C PHE A 789 18.28 14.40 19.31
N ALA A 790 17.45 14.66 18.30
CA ALA A 790 17.89 15.32 17.07
C ALA A 790 18.44 16.74 17.33
N LYS A 791 17.78 17.50 18.20
CA LYS A 791 18.16 18.88 18.58
C LYS A 791 19.45 18.93 19.41
N PHE A 792 19.56 18.06 20.41
CA PHE A 792 20.53 18.22 21.50
C PHE A 792 21.53 17.07 21.61
N GLY A 793 21.27 15.91 21.01
CA GLY A 793 22.05 14.67 21.23
C GLY A 793 21.76 13.98 22.55
N ASN A 794 20.73 14.47 23.26
CA ASN A 794 20.23 13.94 24.51
C ASN A 794 18.69 13.94 24.41
N PRO A 795 18.00 12.79 24.60
CA PRO A 795 16.54 12.72 24.50
C PRO A 795 15.81 13.41 25.66
N THR A 796 16.49 13.60 26.80
CA THR A 796 15.97 14.30 28.00
C THR A 796 16.99 15.33 28.49
N PRO A 797 17.23 16.42 27.73
CA PRO A 797 18.27 17.40 28.04
C PRO A 797 17.95 18.21 29.31
N THR A 798 16.67 18.35 29.61
CA THR A 798 16.13 19.04 30.79
C THR A 798 14.99 18.22 31.38
N GLN A 799 14.64 18.49 32.63
CA GLN A 799 13.44 17.90 33.23
C GLN A 799 12.20 18.37 32.47
N ASP A 800 11.34 17.44 32.10
CA ASP A 800 10.16 17.70 31.30
C ASP A 800 8.92 17.04 31.92
N PRO A 801 7.84 17.79 32.19
CA PRO A 801 6.64 17.22 32.84
C PRO A 801 5.93 16.13 32.03
N LEU A 802 6.02 16.17 30.69
CA LEU A 802 5.40 15.14 29.83
C LEU A 802 6.18 13.83 29.89
N LEU A 803 7.52 13.92 29.88
CA LEU A 803 8.40 12.76 29.88
C LEU A 803 8.55 12.17 31.29
N ASN A 804 8.63 13.03 32.30
CA ASN A 804 8.77 12.67 33.72
C ASN A 804 9.88 11.62 34.00
N VAL A 805 10.94 11.65 33.18
CA VAL A 805 12.08 10.73 33.28
C VAL A 805 13.34 11.44 32.80
N ILE A 806 14.49 11.02 33.33
CA ILE A 806 15.80 11.33 32.75
C ILE A 806 16.34 10.03 32.17
N TRP A 807 16.52 10.01 30.85
CA TRP A 807 17.06 8.87 30.13
C TRP A 807 18.59 8.98 30.13
N ASN A 808 19.23 8.27 31.05
CA ASN A 808 20.68 8.24 31.15
C ASN A 808 21.29 7.36 30.03
N PRO A 809 22.43 7.76 29.43
CA PRO A 809 23.14 6.91 28.49
C PRO A 809 23.73 5.68 29.19
N ILE A 810 24.04 4.67 28.40
CA ILE A 810 24.69 3.44 28.83
C ILE A 810 26.15 3.71 29.18
N THR A 811 26.66 3.01 30.18
CA THR A 811 28.08 3.00 30.54
C THR A 811 28.59 1.56 30.62
N GLU A 812 29.91 1.37 30.68
CA GLU A 812 30.51 0.02 30.79
C GLU A 812 30.03 -0.74 32.04
N ASN A 813 29.66 -0.02 33.10
CA ASN A 813 29.23 -0.60 34.38
C ASN A 813 27.70 -0.69 34.51
N GLU A 814 26.94 0.08 33.71
CA GLU A 814 25.49 0.15 33.81
C GLU A 814 24.84 0.02 32.42
N MET A 815 24.34 -1.18 32.11
CA MET A 815 23.59 -1.50 30.89
C MET A 815 22.10 -1.19 31.08
N ASN A 816 21.81 0.09 31.30
CA ASN A 816 20.45 0.61 31.47
C ASN A 816 19.72 0.79 30.13
N TYR A 817 18.39 0.75 30.17
CA TYR A 817 17.55 1.06 29.02
C TYR A 817 16.27 1.77 29.45
N LEU A 818 15.69 2.58 28.56
CA LEU A 818 14.38 3.18 28.78
C LEU A 818 13.29 2.22 28.28
N ASP A 819 12.40 1.81 29.17
CA ASP A 819 11.17 1.13 28.81
C ASP A 819 10.11 2.18 28.46
N ILE A 820 9.69 2.18 27.20
CA ILE A 820 8.68 3.10 26.65
C ILE A 820 7.34 2.36 26.72
N ASN A 821 6.60 2.61 27.81
CA ASN A 821 5.24 2.14 28.04
C ASN A 821 4.32 3.35 28.35
N ASN A 822 3.15 3.11 28.94
CA ASN A 822 2.29 4.13 29.55
C ASN A 822 3.11 5.14 30.36
N GLU A 823 4.01 4.64 31.20
CA GLU A 823 5.01 5.42 31.91
C GLU A 823 6.41 5.11 31.40
N LEU A 824 7.24 6.15 31.27
CA LEU A 824 8.62 6.01 30.85
C LEU A 824 9.48 5.60 32.05
N THR A 825 10.10 4.42 32.00
CA THR A 825 10.81 3.86 33.16
C THR A 825 12.21 3.39 32.79
N MET A 826 13.22 3.83 33.53
CA MET A 826 14.57 3.29 33.39
C MET A 826 14.66 1.88 34.00
N LYS A 827 15.10 0.91 33.20
CA LYS A 827 15.35 -0.48 33.59
C LYS A 827 16.81 -0.86 33.32
N LYS A 828 17.22 -2.06 33.74
CA LYS A 828 18.59 -2.58 33.58
C LYS A 828 18.58 -3.97 32.94
N ASP A 829 19.67 -4.31 32.27
CA ASP A 829 19.97 -5.65 31.77
C ASP A 829 18.87 -6.25 30.87
N LEU A 830 18.61 -5.60 29.73
CA LEU A 830 17.64 -6.07 28.73
C LEU A 830 17.86 -7.54 28.36
N ALA A 831 16.85 -8.39 28.62
CA ALA A 831 16.85 -9.83 28.30
C ALA A 831 18.06 -10.63 28.85
N LYS A 832 18.62 -10.23 30.00
CA LYS A 832 19.86 -10.75 30.60
C LYS A 832 20.07 -12.26 30.49
N GLU A 833 19.10 -13.06 30.95
CA GLU A 833 19.22 -14.52 31.01
C GLU A 833 19.30 -15.13 29.61
N ARG A 834 18.53 -14.58 28.66
CA ARG A 834 18.48 -15.09 27.28
C ARG A 834 19.74 -14.71 26.51
N THR A 835 20.24 -13.48 26.66
CA THR A 835 21.50 -13.07 26.03
C THR A 835 22.68 -13.87 26.60
N ALA A 836 22.71 -14.11 27.92
CA ALA A 836 23.77 -14.90 28.56
C ALA A 836 23.79 -16.35 28.04
N PHE A 837 22.62 -16.97 27.83
CA PHE A 837 22.52 -18.30 27.22
C PHE A 837 23.19 -18.36 25.83
N TRP A 838 22.90 -17.39 24.96
CA TRP A 838 23.50 -17.35 23.62
C TRP A 838 25.01 -17.09 23.65
N GLU A 839 25.48 -16.22 24.55
CA GLU A 839 26.90 -15.95 24.74
C GLU A 839 27.66 -17.21 25.19
N GLU A 840 27.14 -17.94 26.19
CA GLU A 840 27.73 -19.20 26.67
C GLU A 840 27.73 -20.27 25.58
N LEU A 841 26.63 -20.38 24.82
CA LEU A 841 26.50 -21.32 23.71
C LEU A 841 27.56 -21.05 22.63
N GLU A 842 27.70 -19.80 22.20
CA GLU A 842 28.70 -19.41 21.19
C GLU A 842 30.15 -19.59 21.69
N MET A 843 30.43 -19.26 22.95
CA MET A 843 31.76 -19.48 23.54
C MET A 843 32.14 -20.96 23.56
N THR A 844 31.20 -21.83 23.96
CA THR A 844 31.41 -23.27 23.96
C THR A 844 31.72 -23.80 22.55
N LEU A 845 31.03 -23.26 21.54
CA LEU A 845 31.27 -23.65 20.14
C LEU A 845 32.64 -23.20 19.62
N ARG A 846 33.11 -22.01 20.01
CA ARG A 846 34.44 -21.51 19.62
C ARG A 846 35.59 -22.26 20.27
N GLN A 847 35.40 -22.82 21.46
CA GLN A 847 36.43 -23.61 22.16
C GLN A 847 36.55 -25.06 21.62
N CYS A 848 35.62 -25.51 20.79
CA CYS A 848 35.61 -26.85 20.19
C CYS A 848 36.14 -26.90 18.75
N VAL A 849 36.52 -25.75 18.17
CA VAL A 849 37.14 -25.59 16.83
C VAL A 849 38.60 -25.19 17.05
#